data_AF-A0A1J5T7D6-F1
#
_entry.id   AF-A0A1J5T7D6-F1
#
_cell.length_a   1.000
_cell.length_b   1.000
_cell.length_c   1.000
_cell.angle_alpha   90.00
_cell.angle_beta   90.00
_cell.angle_gamma   90.00
#
_symmetry.space_group_name_H-M   'P 1'
#
loop_
_entity.id
_entity.type
_entity.pdbx_description
1 polymer ?
#
loop_
_entity_poly.entity_id
_entity_poly.type
_entity_poly.pdbx_seq_one_letter_code
_entity_poly.pdbx_strand_id
1 'polypeptide(L)'
;MDWIEDMRNISIVISLLLLSFAAHAADTGAATTNGFSKADFRGELAAPKLRKLLGVGGDRLFTAKQDGPVEVLDKDGKTLMTLASKSGDIELTRKPEAAAVAGGTIYVVDSKLNQVVMYDLATGKYLGRFGSKAGGNLASDVALDEPQGIAVHEGVVYVADTGNGRIQMFGINGVFLSTLALSQAASGAAEKDKAWKLGEPADIALDVQGRIYVRDADDRSIKIYGANGAYVRSLPKSGKPVALGVAEDGIYVADESSFTILKYDFDANLMYTFGSGGEGKAQFKNLSGMAVDRSQQVFVGDARKSLIDAFAVEAGKPLDLLPRTAGRASVKWLSSIPVEAGALAGDGKDTFYAVGKDRKSLQVIRKGALAGEIKLDNMQLSAVTVDKAGAIWVLDRKGARGAKLDETGKVLLSFGSEGSKAGQFDNPSAIAVSSSGMVFVADRSNHNVQIFRADGVFLNALNGENSGKLREPVAMAFDQHDNLYILDAARDSVLAYSANGQSAGEFGKTKEGGSLLSRPVALIAANDEVMVLDGNQVKVFSPKGQLLHSFGAKGSGAGAFDDPVAMAYGGGSGFAVSDNGNKRVQMLASLCKPEAPQQLEAQGKVHSVELHWAAATAACIKQYRIYRSGSESGGFVPVGTSPNNQFVDQDLDAGAHYYYRVGAETDAGFEGATSAAAGAVPTKFVPPVLAAVQVTTTPWQVKLNWAATDAKYFSAYRIYQKEGDSYTKIGEVTQPEFIKDGLTPETGYTYYVSTASSDGTESEKLAVEAATQVFNRPPLEIEVVQLRDVFSNSYKIYERDGIGRIKLINNTNKSMERLKVTFQLRDFMDFPTETKLDKLLPGQSQEVPLKAVFNNSILTLTEDTSVQAMIEASYFENGKRVTFSKNPTVNIYDKHRLTWDDRDRYAAFVTPKDPPVLNIVRSVVTQFKETKDQAQLSAAVFDMLGVYGMTYIPDPSNPYQVSSGKVDTVDYVQFPRETLERKSGDCDDLVALYSAALESMGINTRVLEVPGHMFMMFDSGIAADQDGYTMDNMYVIYQDHLWIPVETTLLGSAFVKAWEKGAATYYKWKDKDMTVLDVHTSWETYKPASLPDSNQKQGDISRTEIEKKFPGDHMSVLKISSQTKTRRYLAAIKKNPSDVDAHLQMGIILAKAGDRDEAMKYFDKVLALDPKNAAAMNNRGNIFMIQDKHQEAQKAYLAATQLAPKDAKVWVNLARAYKAGNDVKKAKAAFVKAQSLDPAVKEEHRALELELLNAI
;
A
#
# COMPACT_ATOMS: atom_id res chain seq x y z
N MET A 1 0.76 -48.79 -67.64
CA MET A 1 0.27 -48.85 -69.02
C MET A 1 -1.16 -49.39 -68.89
N ASP A 2 -2.22 -48.58 -68.97
CA ASP A 2 -2.34 -47.26 -69.61
C ASP A 2 -3.25 -46.29 -68.84
N TRP A 3 -2.72 -45.59 -67.83
CA TRP A 3 -3.47 -44.59 -67.05
C TRP A 3 -2.59 -43.41 -66.61
N ILE A 4 -1.70 -42.97 -67.51
CA ILE A 4 -0.90 -41.74 -67.40
C ILE A 4 -0.97 -41.03 -68.75
N GLU A 5 -2.07 -40.34 -69.07
CA GLU A 5 -2.06 -39.34 -70.17
C GLU A 5 -3.16 -38.26 -70.13
N ASP A 6 -4.35 -38.52 -69.57
CA ASP A 6 -5.44 -37.49 -69.50
C ASP A 6 -5.11 -36.25 -68.62
N MET A 7 -4.03 -36.30 -67.84
CA MET A 7 -3.60 -35.22 -66.94
C MET A 7 -2.79 -34.08 -67.60
N ARG A 8 -2.59 -34.06 -68.93
CA ARG A 8 -1.67 -33.08 -69.57
C ARG A 8 -2.20 -32.18 -70.69
N ASN A 9 -3.43 -32.39 -71.21
CA ASN A 9 -3.95 -31.60 -72.33
C ASN A 9 -5.10 -30.63 -72.01
N ILE A 10 -5.52 -30.51 -70.73
CA ILE A 10 -6.45 -29.44 -70.26
C ILE A 10 -5.65 -28.24 -69.69
N SER A 11 -4.52 -27.89 -70.32
CA SER A 11 -3.66 -26.77 -69.91
C SER A 11 -3.55 -25.63 -70.94
N ILE A 12 -4.29 -25.66 -72.05
CA ILE A 12 -4.14 -24.70 -73.15
C ILE A 12 -5.41 -23.88 -73.46
N VAL A 13 -6.58 -24.28 -72.96
CA VAL A 13 -7.87 -23.61 -73.28
C VAL A 13 -8.33 -22.56 -72.24
N ILE A 14 -7.80 -22.60 -71.01
CA ILE A 14 -8.25 -21.72 -69.91
C ILE A 14 -7.49 -20.38 -69.87
N SER A 15 -6.40 -20.22 -70.63
CA SER A 15 -5.48 -19.08 -70.50
C SER A 15 -5.75 -17.87 -71.42
N LEU A 16 -6.83 -17.85 -72.22
CA LEU A 16 -6.97 -16.87 -73.32
C LEU A 16 -8.37 -16.26 -73.55
N LEU A 17 -9.22 -16.21 -72.52
CA LEU A 17 -10.39 -15.32 -72.47
C LEU A 17 -10.29 -14.29 -71.32
N LEU A 18 -9.07 -13.76 -71.17
CA LEU A 18 -8.79 -12.47 -70.54
C LEU A 18 -8.95 -11.35 -71.57
N LEU A 19 -9.41 -10.17 -71.13
CA LEU A 19 -9.58 -8.92 -71.90
C LEU A 19 -10.79 -8.82 -72.86
N SER A 20 -11.97 -8.65 -72.28
CA SER A 20 -12.94 -7.65 -72.76
C SER A 20 -13.52 -6.90 -71.55
N PHE A 21 -13.24 -5.60 -71.47
CA PHE A 21 -13.39 -4.77 -70.25
C PHE A 21 -14.81 -4.24 -70.02
N ALA A 22 -15.14 -4.07 -68.73
CA ALA A 22 -15.92 -3.00 -68.10
C ALA A 22 -17.12 -2.35 -68.84
N ALA A 23 -18.33 -2.50 -68.28
CA ALA A 23 -19.13 -1.41 -67.66
C ALA A 23 -20.51 -1.92 -67.16
N HIS A 24 -21.05 -1.30 -66.09
CA HIS A 24 -22.37 -1.53 -65.45
C HIS A 24 -22.61 -2.93 -64.83
N ALA A 25 -22.98 -3.11 -63.56
CA ALA A 25 -23.12 -2.24 -62.36
C ALA A 25 -22.84 -3.15 -61.13
N ALA A 26 -22.23 -2.76 -60.00
CA ALA A 26 -22.46 -1.63 -59.08
C ALA A 26 -23.70 -1.79 -58.17
N ASP A 27 -23.49 -1.57 -56.85
CA ASP A 27 -24.40 -1.69 -55.69
C ASP A 27 -24.90 -3.10 -55.29
N THR A 28 -24.78 -3.57 -54.04
CA THR A 28 -24.17 -3.02 -52.78
C THR A 28 -23.37 -4.12 -52.05
N GLY A 29 -22.34 -3.75 -51.30
CA GLY A 29 -21.35 -4.69 -50.75
C GLY A 29 -21.45 -5.00 -49.25
N ALA A 30 -21.04 -6.21 -48.88
CA ALA A 30 -20.59 -6.58 -47.54
C ALA A 30 -19.39 -7.52 -47.67
N ALA A 31 -18.20 -7.07 -47.25
CA ALA A 31 -16.95 -7.78 -47.49
C ALA A 31 -16.65 -8.82 -46.40
N THR A 32 -16.29 -10.04 -46.81
CA THR A 32 -15.61 -11.02 -45.96
C THR A 32 -14.19 -10.54 -45.66
N THR A 33 -13.96 -9.97 -44.49
CA THR A 33 -12.65 -9.53 -44.01
C THR A 33 -12.05 -10.51 -42.99
N ASN A 34 -10.71 -10.60 -42.98
CA ASN A 34 -9.95 -11.57 -42.19
C ASN A 34 -10.18 -11.39 -40.68
N GLY A 35 -10.53 -12.48 -39.97
CA GLY A 35 -10.78 -12.50 -38.52
C GLY A 35 -9.57 -12.18 -37.61
N PHE A 36 -8.42 -11.83 -38.18
CA PHE A 36 -7.25 -11.36 -37.45
C PHE A 36 -7.37 -9.91 -36.94
N SER A 37 -8.37 -9.12 -37.36
CA SER A 37 -8.50 -7.72 -36.95
C SER A 37 -9.15 -7.50 -35.58
N LYS A 38 -9.57 -8.56 -34.88
CA LYS A 38 -10.30 -8.50 -33.60
C LYS A 38 -9.68 -9.33 -32.46
N ALA A 39 -8.58 -10.02 -32.74
CA ALA A 39 -7.85 -10.86 -31.79
C ALA A 39 -6.35 -10.74 -32.06
N ASP A 40 -5.70 -9.84 -31.33
CA ASP A 40 -4.27 -9.59 -31.41
C ASP A 40 -3.49 -10.72 -30.73
N PHE A 41 -2.75 -11.48 -31.51
CA PHE A 41 -1.79 -12.43 -30.98
C PHE A 41 -0.64 -11.70 -30.25
N ARG A 42 -0.44 -11.99 -28.96
CA ARG A 42 0.56 -11.33 -28.09
C ARG A 42 1.85 -12.14 -27.92
N GLY A 43 1.79 -13.48 -27.89
CA GLY A 43 2.99 -14.30 -27.76
C GLY A 43 2.71 -15.80 -27.54
N GLU A 44 3.77 -16.61 -27.66
CA GLU A 44 3.79 -18.03 -27.27
C GLU A 44 4.55 -18.15 -25.95
N LEU A 45 3.93 -18.74 -24.93
CA LEU A 45 4.53 -18.97 -23.61
C LEU A 45 5.00 -20.43 -23.53
N ALA A 46 6.25 -20.65 -23.11
CA ALA A 46 6.79 -22.00 -22.99
C ALA A 46 6.20 -22.75 -21.78
N ALA A 47 5.56 -23.89 -22.01
CA ALA A 47 4.96 -24.73 -20.97
C ALA A 47 5.45 -26.20 -21.10
N PRO A 48 6.70 -26.51 -20.69
CA PRO A 48 7.31 -27.82 -20.94
C PRO A 48 6.51 -28.98 -20.33
N LYS A 49 6.20 -30.01 -21.13
CA LYS A 49 5.35 -31.16 -20.75
C LYS A 49 3.92 -30.78 -20.35
N LEU A 50 3.35 -29.71 -20.93
CA LEU A 50 1.94 -29.35 -20.72
C LEU A 50 1.01 -30.55 -20.99
N ARG A 51 0.13 -30.84 -20.03
CA ARG A 51 -1.03 -31.73 -20.20
C ARG A 51 -2.31 -30.93 -20.39
N LYS A 52 -2.47 -29.87 -19.60
CA LYS A 52 -3.69 -29.05 -19.53
C LYS A 52 -3.38 -27.66 -18.99
N LEU A 53 -3.92 -26.61 -19.62
CA LEU A 53 -4.09 -25.30 -18.98
C LEU A 53 -5.31 -25.39 -18.06
N LEU A 54 -5.12 -25.13 -16.77
CA LEU A 54 -6.12 -25.36 -15.71
C LEU A 54 -6.96 -24.12 -15.39
N GLY A 55 -6.44 -22.91 -15.68
CA GLY A 55 -7.09 -21.65 -15.36
C GLY A 55 -6.11 -20.49 -15.20
N VAL A 56 -6.64 -19.32 -14.84
CA VAL A 56 -5.90 -18.08 -14.55
C VAL A 56 -6.46 -17.44 -13.28
N GLY A 57 -5.61 -16.75 -12.50
CA GLY A 57 -6.07 -16.02 -11.32
C GLY A 57 -4.93 -15.34 -10.54
N GLY A 58 -5.15 -14.10 -10.12
CA GLY A 58 -4.13 -13.29 -9.43
C GLY A 58 -2.89 -13.02 -10.29
N ASP A 59 -3.11 -12.72 -11.57
CA ASP A 59 -2.08 -12.53 -12.62
C ASP A 59 -1.14 -13.73 -12.86
N ARG A 60 -1.65 -14.94 -12.60
CA ARG A 60 -0.91 -16.20 -12.76
C ARG A 60 -1.68 -17.23 -13.56
N LEU A 61 -0.96 -18.04 -14.34
CA LEU A 61 -1.48 -19.18 -15.08
C LEU A 61 -1.21 -20.48 -14.33
N PHE A 62 -2.16 -21.41 -14.34
CA PHE A 62 -2.04 -22.70 -13.69
C PHE A 62 -1.99 -23.81 -14.74
N THR A 63 -0.94 -24.63 -14.74
CA THR A 63 -0.75 -25.70 -15.73
C THR A 63 -0.55 -27.05 -15.06
N ALA A 64 -1.20 -28.10 -15.57
CA ALA A 64 -0.89 -29.48 -15.18
C ALA A 64 0.16 -30.05 -16.13
N LYS A 65 1.19 -30.68 -15.57
CA LYS A 65 2.17 -31.46 -16.33
C LYS A 65 1.72 -32.90 -16.58
N GLN A 66 2.29 -33.55 -17.59
CA GLN A 66 2.01 -34.96 -17.92
C GLN A 66 2.36 -35.93 -16.78
N ASP A 67 3.28 -35.58 -15.89
CA ASP A 67 3.69 -36.36 -14.72
C ASP A 67 2.84 -36.07 -13.44
N GLY A 68 1.88 -35.14 -13.50
CA GLY A 68 0.89 -34.89 -12.43
C GLY A 68 1.05 -33.62 -11.55
N PRO A 69 2.23 -32.98 -11.40
CA PRO A 69 2.35 -31.69 -10.71
C PRO A 69 1.59 -30.56 -11.39
N VAL A 70 1.28 -29.52 -10.59
CA VAL A 70 0.76 -28.24 -11.09
C VAL A 70 1.86 -27.18 -11.00
N GLU A 71 2.11 -26.48 -12.10
CA GLU A 71 2.99 -25.30 -12.13
C GLU A 71 2.20 -24.02 -12.21
N VAL A 72 2.70 -23.02 -11.49
CA VAL A 72 2.19 -21.65 -11.47
C VAL A 72 3.17 -20.79 -12.26
N LEU A 73 2.70 -20.19 -13.35
CA LEU A 73 3.46 -19.31 -14.22
C LEU A 73 2.96 -17.86 -14.04
N ASP A 74 3.79 -16.86 -14.33
CA ASP A 74 3.31 -15.50 -14.61
C ASP A 74 2.75 -15.38 -16.04
N LYS A 75 2.23 -14.20 -16.41
CA LYS A 75 1.69 -13.93 -17.75
C LYS A 75 2.76 -13.97 -18.86
N ASP A 76 4.03 -13.90 -18.51
CA ASP A 76 5.18 -14.02 -19.43
C ASP A 76 5.65 -15.50 -19.56
N GLY A 77 4.96 -16.44 -18.90
CA GLY A 77 5.22 -17.87 -18.99
C GLY A 77 6.34 -18.39 -18.10
N LYS A 78 6.93 -17.55 -17.25
CA LYS A 78 8.01 -17.94 -16.34
C LYS A 78 7.43 -18.64 -15.11
N THR A 79 8.00 -19.80 -14.78
CA THR A 79 7.60 -20.58 -13.60
C THR A 79 7.91 -19.83 -12.31
N LEU A 80 6.87 -19.50 -11.56
CA LEU A 80 6.95 -18.88 -10.23
C LEU A 80 7.15 -19.93 -9.14
N MET A 81 6.39 -21.03 -9.22
CA MET A 81 6.43 -22.15 -8.27
C MET A 81 5.79 -23.42 -8.84
N THR A 82 6.08 -24.56 -8.22
CA THR A 82 5.38 -25.84 -8.44
C THR A 82 4.62 -26.19 -7.17
N LEU A 83 3.32 -26.50 -7.28
CA LEU A 83 2.51 -26.90 -6.14
C LEU A 83 2.85 -28.33 -5.70
N ALA A 84 2.86 -28.56 -4.38
CA ALA A 84 3.25 -29.84 -3.82
C ALA A 84 2.24 -30.94 -4.17
N SER A 85 2.68 -32.00 -4.85
CA SER A 85 1.82 -33.14 -5.21
C SER A 85 1.57 -34.12 -4.06
N LYS A 86 2.29 -33.98 -2.94
CA LYS A 86 2.15 -34.78 -1.71
C LYS A 86 2.38 -33.93 -0.46
N SER A 87 1.76 -34.32 0.65
CA SER A 87 2.01 -33.75 1.99
C SER A 87 2.02 -34.88 3.03
N GLY A 88 3.21 -35.27 3.49
CA GLY A 88 3.39 -36.53 4.22
C GLY A 88 2.97 -37.71 3.35
N ASP A 89 2.23 -38.66 3.92
CA ASP A 89 1.68 -39.81 3.19
C ASP A 89 0.45 -39.47 2.33
N ILE A 90 -0.04 -38.23 2.36
CA ILE A 90 -1.23 -37.81 1.62
C ILE A 90 -0.85 -37.43 0.18
N GLU A 91 -1.37 -38.16 -0.79
CA GLU A 91 -1.36 -37.79 -2.21
C GLU A 91 -2.34 -36.63 -2.45
N LEU A 92 -1.84 -35.52 -2.99
CA LEU A 92 -2.60 -34.29 -3.22
C LEU A 92 -3.05 -34.16 -4.68
N THR A 93 -2.15 -34.42 -5.63
CA THR A 93 -2.45 -34.34 -7.07
C THR A 93 -1.97 -35.56 -7.83
N ARG A 94 -2.81 -35.99 -8.78
CA ARG A 94 -2.58 -37.13 -9.68
C ARG A 94 -3.19 -36.91 -11.07
N LYS A 95 -4.36 -36.26 -11.16
CA LYS A 95 -4.97 -35.78 -12.41
C LYS A 95 -5.71 -34.43 -12.18
N PRO A 96 -4.95 -33.32 -11.99
CA PRO A 96 -5.53 -31.99 -11.84
C PRO A 96 -6.27 -31.54 -13.09
N GLU A 97 -7.56 -31.20 -13.00
CA GLU A 97 -8.39 -30.85 -14.16
C GLU A 97 -8.70 -29.37 -14.32
N ALA A 98 -8.85 -28.62 -13.22
CA ALA A 98 -9.09 -27.18 -13.28
C ALA A 98 -8.56 -26.49 -12.03
N ALA A 99 -8.29 -25.19 -12.13
CA ALA A 99 -7.79 -24.38 -11.04
C ALA A 99 -8.43 -22.99 -11.02
N ALA A 100 -8.79 -22.52 -9.82
CA ALA A 100 -9.32 -21.18 -9.59
C ALA A 100 -8.65 -20.53 -8.35
N VAL A 101 -8.78 -19.21 -8.20
CA VAL A 101 -8.16 -18.44 -7.12
C VAL A 101 -9.18 -17.55 -6.42
N ALA A 102 -9.21 -17.56 -5.09
CA ALA A 102 -9.98 -16.62 -4.28
C ALA A 102 -9.43 -16.51 -2.85
N GLY A 103 -9.49 -15.32 -2.26
CA GLY A 103 -9.11 -15.08 -0.86
C GLY A 103 -7.66 -15.48 -0.53
N GLY A 104 -6.73 -15.28 -1.47
CA GLY A 104 -5.33 -15.73 -1.31
C GLY A 104 -5.12 -17.24 -1.40
N THR A 105 -6.13 -18.02 -1.82
CA THR A 105 -6.06 -19.49 -1.95
C THR A 105 -6.20 -19.91 -3.42
N ILE A 106 -5.38 -20.85 -3.86
CA ILE A 106 -5.49 -21.60 -5.11
C ILE A 106 -6.28 -22.89 -4.82
N TYR A 107 -7.35 -23.13 -5.57
CA TYR A 107 -8.14 -24.36 -5.52
C TYR A 107 -7.84 -25.18 -6.76
N VAL A 108 -7.42 -26.44 -6.58
CA VAL A 108 -7.09 -27.37 -7.65
C VAL A 108 -8.03 -28.57 -7.56
N VAL A 109 -8.81 -28.82 -8.59
CA VAL A 109 -9.66 -30.02 -8.69
C VAL A 109 -8.85 -31.19 -9.20
N ASP A 110 -8.90 -32.34 -8.52
CA ASP A 110 -8.32 -33.58 -8.98
C ASP A 110 -9.39 -34.65 -9.25
N SER A 111 -9.54 -35.00 -10.52
CA SER A 111 -10.55 -35.98 -10.96
C SER A 111 -10.21 -37.43 -10.59
N LYS A 112 -8.95 -37.75 -10.27
CA LYS A 112 -8.57 -39.13 -9.92
C LYS A 112 -8.57 -39.41 -8.42
N LEU A 113 -8.40 -38.36 -7.62
CA LEU A 113 -8.46 -38.40 -6.16
C LEU A 113 -9.82 -37.95 -5.60
N ASN A 114 -10.77 -37.59 -6.48
CA ASN A 114 -12.12 -37.13 -6.16
C ASN A 114 -12.14 -35.99 -5.13
N GLN A 115 -11.24 -35.01 -5.29
CA GLN A 115 -11.03 -33.99 -4.26
C GLN A 115 -10.72 -32.62 -4.87
N VAL A 116 -10.94 -31.57 -4.08
CA VAL A 116 -10.37 -30.24 -4.32
C VAL A 116 -9.28 -30.00 -3.28
N VAL A 117 -8.11 -29.58 -3.72
CA VAL A 117 -6.96 -29.25 -2.87
C VAL A 117 -6.75 -27.75 -2.84
N MET A 118 -6.47 -27.22 -1.65
CA MET A 118 -6.25 -25.80 -1.40
C MET A 118 -4.78 -25.54 -1.13
N TYR A 119 -4.22 -24.52 -1.77
CA TYR A 119 -2.85 -24.05 -1.57
C TYR A 119 -2.84 -22.54 -1.34
N ASP A 120 -1.88 -22.06 -0.55
CA ASP A 120 -1.64 -20.63 -0.37
C ASP A 120 -1.09 -20.01 -1.67
N LEU A 121 -1.68 -18.90 -2.11
CA LEU A 121 -1.32 -18.24 -3.38
C LEU A 121 0.10 -17.65 -3.34
N ALA A 122 0.54 -17.12 -2.20
CA ALA A 122 1.85 -16.47 -2.11
C ALA A 122 3.01 -17.50 -2.10
N THR A 123 2.82 -18.63 -1.42
CA THR A 123 3.88 -19.59 -1.08
C THR A 123 3.72 -20.97 -1.72
N GLY A 124 2.57 -21.29 -2.30
CA GLY A 124 2.26 -22.62 -2.86
C GLY A 124 2.07 -23.72 -1.81
N LYS A 125 2.02 -23.37 -0.51
CA LYS A 125 1.92 -24.32 0.60
C LYS A 125 0.52 -24.94 0.68
N TYR A 126 0.44 -26.25 0.88
CA TYR A 126 -0.82 -26.96 1.14
C TYR A 126 -1.55 -26.41 2.38
N LEU A 127 -2.84 -26.07 2.20
CA LEU A 127 -3.73 -25.54 3.23
C LEU A 127 -4.80 -26.55 3.68
N GLY A 128 -5.23 -27.45 2.79
CA GLY A 128 -6.28 -28.43 3.10
C GLY A 128 -6.88 -29.05 1.84
N ARG A 129 -7.87 -29.93 2.03
CA ARG A 129 -8.62 -30.58 0.94
C ARG A 129 -10.07 -30.89 1.34
N PHE A 130 -10.96 -30.99 0.36
CA PHE A 130 -12.37 -31.36 0.56
C PHE A 130 -12.92 -32.24 -0.58
N GLY A 131 -14.08 -32.86 -0.36
CA GLY A 131 -14.81 -33.68 -1.33
C GLY A 131 -14.41 -35.16 -1.44
N SER A 132 -13.23 -35.56 -0.93
CA SER A 132 -12.70 -36.92 -1.09
C SER A 132 -13.51 -38.03 -0.42
N LYS A 133 -13.86 -39.09 -1.17
CA LYS A 133 -14.49 -40.32 -0.63
C LYS A 133 -13.66 -41.08 0.42
N ALA A 134 -12.32 -40.95 0.38
CA ALA A 134 -11.39 -41.73 1.21
C ALA A 134 -10.77 -40.98 2.40
N GLY A 135 -11.12 -39.70 2.60
CA GLY A 135 -10.47 -38.81 3.57
C GLY A 135 -11.33 -38.33 4.74
N GLY A 136 -12.63 -38.67 4.74
CA GLY A 136 -13.56 -38.35 5.82
C GLY A 136 -14.91 -39.00 5.56
N ASN A 137 -15.62 -39.38 6.62
CA ASN A 137 -16.97 -39.95 6.54
C ASN A 137 -18.01 -38.85 6.23
N LEU A 138 -17.85 -38.17 5.11
CA LEU A 138 -18.91 -37.35 4.52
C LEU A 138 -20.04 -38.28 4.07
N ALA A 139 -21.28 -37.84 4.22
CA ALA A 139 -22.41 -38.55 3.64
C ALA A 139 -22.25 -38.67 2.11
N SER A 140 -22.75 -39.76 1.52
CA SER A 140 -22.52 -40.12 0.12
C SER A 140 -23.02 -39.08 -0.88
N ASP A 141 -23.98 -38.26 -0.46
CA ASP A 141 -24.56 -37.13 -1.18
C ASP A 141 -23.69 -35.87 -1.17
N VAL A 142 -22.58 -35.81 -0.43
CA VAL A 142 -21.64 -34.66 -0.42
C VAL A 142 -20.27 -35.02 -1.03
N ALA A 143 -19.93 -36.31 -1.10
CA ALA A 143 -18.72 -36.75 -1.76
C ALA A 143 -18.69 -36.37 -3.26
N LEU A 144 -17.53 -35.98 -3.76
CA LEU A 144 -17.31 -35.74 -5.18
C LEU A 144 -17.01 -37.06 -5.91
N ASP A 145 -17.32 -37.11 -7.21
CA ASP A 145 -16.94 -38.20 -8.11
C ASP A 145 -16.46 -37.67 -9.45
N GLU A 146 -15.20 -37.99 -9.77
CA GLU A 146 -14.47 -37.51 -10.95
C GLU A 146 -14.68 -36.01 -11.28
N PRO A 147 -14.58 -35.07 -10.31
CA PRO A 147 -14.85 -33.66 -10.55
C PRO A 147 -13.86 -33.08 -11.56
N GLN A 148 -14.31 -32.22 -12.47
CA GLN A 148 -13.46 -31.67 -13.55
C GLN A 148 -13.41 -30.14 -13.65
N GLY A 149 -14.48 -29.44 -13.29
CA GLY A 149 -14.58 -27.98 -13.40
C GLY A 149 -14.61 -27.29 -12.04
N ILE A 150 -14.05 -26.07 -11.96
CA ILE A 150 -14.14 -25.21 -10.78
C ILE A 150 -14.23 -23.74 -11.17
N ALA A 151 -15.10 -23.01 -10.49
CA ALA A 151 -15.19 -21.57 -10.55
C ALA A 151 -15.41 -21.00 -9.15
N VAL A 152 -15.00 -19.75 -8.91
CA VAL A 152 -15.27 -19.05 -7.65
C VAL A 152 -15.95 -17.72 -7.92
N HIS A 153 -17.05 -17.49 -7.23
CA HIS A 153 -17.85 -16.28 -7.33
C HIS A 153 -18.38 -15.95 -5.93
N GLU A 154 -18.21 -14.70 -5.49
CA GLU A 154 -18.73 -14.16 -4.22
C GLU A 154 -18.51 -15.04 -2.97
N GLY A 155 -17.30 -15.58 -2.81
CA GLY A 155 -16.97 -16.40 -1.64
C GLY A 155 -17.54 -17.82 -1.66
N VAL A 156 -18.09 -18.24 -2.80
CA VAL A 156 -18.56 -19.60 -3.07
C VAL A 156 -17.74 -20.24 -4.18
N VAL A 157 -17.18 -21.41 -3.87
CA VAL A 157 -16.49 -22.30 -4.79
C VAL A 157 -17.52 -23.26 -5.39
N TYR A 158 -17.75 -23.14 -6.69
CA TYR A 158 -18.62 -24.01 -7.47
C TYR A 158 -17.78 -25.11 -8.09
N VAL A 159 -18.09 -26.37 -7.78
CA VAL A 159 -17.39 -27.54 -8.29
C VAL A 159 -18.34 -28.33 -9.19
N ALA A 160 -17.91 -28.57 -10.43
CA ALA A 160 -18.61 -29.46 -11.35
C ALA A 160 -18.27 -30.91 -10.98
N ASP A 161 -19.23 -31.58 -10.35
CA ASP A 161 -19.15 -32.92 -9.79
C ASP A 161 -19.57 -33.93 -10.87
N THR A 162 -18.67 -34.12 -11.84
CA THR A 162 -18.97 -34.65 -13.17
C THR A 162 -19.59 -36.05 -13.14
N GLY A 163 -19.03 -36.98 -12.36
CA GLY A 163 -19.56 -38.35 -12.26
C GLY A 163 -20.92 -38.45 -11.56
N ASN A 164 -21.33 -37.40 -10.83
CA ASN A 164 -22.64 -37.31 -10.19
C ASN A 164 -23.65 -36.43 -10.95
N GLY A 165 -23.28 -35.87 -12.12
CA GLY A 165 -24.18 -35.05 -12.95
C GLY A 165 -24.70 -33.78 -12.27
N ARG A 166 -23.90 -33.13 -11.43
CA ARG A 166 -24.34 -32.00 -10.59
C ARG A 166 -23.27 -30.93 -10.34
N ILE A 167 -23.70 -29.83 -9.73
CA ILE A 167 -22.81 -28.77 -9.24
C ILE A 167 -22.95 -28.67 -7.72
N GLN A 168 -21.84 -28.77 -7.01
CA GLN A 168 -21.77 -28.58 -5.56
C GLN A 168 -21.15 -27.23 -5.21
N MET A 169 -21.67 -26.59 -4.17
CA MET A 169 -21.26 -25.25 -3.70
C MET A 169 -20.58 -25.36 -2.33
N PHE A 170 -19.38 -24.82 -2.22
CA PHE A 170 -18.56 -24.81 -1.00
C PHE A 170 -18.13 -23.38 -0.64
N GLY A 171 -17.83 -23.10 0.63
CA GLY A 171 -17.15 -21.86 1.02
C GLY A 171 -15.68 -21.85 0.58
N ILE A 172 -15.02 -20.69 0.66
CA ILE A 172 -13.58 -20.45 0.37
C ILE A 172 -12.58 -21.18 1.29
N ASN A 173 -12.97 -22.31 1.85
CA ASN A 173 -12.16 -23.20 2.67
C ASN A 173 -12.72 -24.64 2.68
N GLY A 174 -13.62 -24.98 1.74
CA GLY A 174 -14.15 -26.33 1.59
C GLY A 174 -15.35 -26.70 2.46
N VAL A 175 -15.91 -25.76 3.25
CA VAL A 175 -17.18 -26.00 3.98
C VAL A 175 -18.30 -26.21 2.97
N PHE A 176 -18.97 -27.37 3.00
CA PHE A 176 -20.11 -27.63 2.12
C PHE A 176 -21.28 -26.70 2.44
N LEU A 177 -21.83 -26.05 1.42
CA LEU A 177 -23.00 -25.19 1.53
C LEU A 177 -24.25 -25.95 1.04
N SER A 178 -24.27 -26.33 -0.24
CA SER A 178 -25.41 -27.01 -0.86
C SER A 178 -25.05 -27.67 -2.20
N THR A 179 -25.89 -28.59 -2.68
CA THR A 179 -25.94 -28.92 -4.11
C THR A 179 -26.84 -27.89 -4.81
N LEU A 180 -26.43 -27.38 -5.97
CA LEU A 180 -27.21 -26.42 -6.74
C LEU A 180 -28.51 -27.07 -7.25
N ALA A 181 -29.66 -26.56 -6.81
CA ALA A 181 -30.97 -27.02 -7.26
C ALA A 181 -31.28 -26.50 -8.66
N LEU A 182 -31.20 -27.37 -9.67
CA LEU A 182 -31.52 -27.03 -11.05
C LEU A 182 -33.03 -27.13 -11.32
N SER A 183 -33.58 -26.13 -12.02
CA SER A 183 -35.01 -26.10 -12.37
C SER A 183 -35.25 -25.61 -13.81
N GLN A 184 -36.38 -26.01 -14.39
CA GLN A 184 -36.83 -25.56 -15.69
C GLN A 184 -37.39 -24.13 -15.61
N ALA A 185 -37.12 -23.30 -16.62
CA ALA A 185 -37.72 -21.96 -16.72
C ALA A 185 -39.26 -22.03 -16.74
N ALA A 186 -39.89 -21.04 -16.12
CA ALA A 186 -41.35 -20.89 -16.09
C ALA A 186 -41.91 -20.34 -17.42
N SER A 187 -41.64 -20.99 -18.55
CA SER A 187 -42.21 -20.63 -19.87
C SER A 187 -42.24 -21.77 -20.89
N GLY A 188 -43.41 -22.39 -21.03
CA GLY A 188 -44.03 -22.68 -22.34
C GLY A 188 -43.49 -23.80 -23.26
N ALA A 189 -42.27 -24.30 -23.09
CA ALA A 189 -41.74 -25.37 -23.96
C ALA A 189 -42.07 -26.77 -23.42
N ALA A 190 -42.81 -27.55 -24.20
CA ALA A 190 -43.12 -28.95 -23.91
C ALA A 190 -42.16 -29.93 -24.61
N GLU A 191 -42.19 -31.17 -24.09
CA GLU A 191 -41.66 -32.43 -24.66
C GLU A 191 -40.21 -32.90 -24.39
N LYS A 192 -40.18 -34.13 -23.84
CA LYS A 192 -39.20 -35.22 -23.93
C LYS A 192 -37.78 -35.02 -23.39
N ASP A 193 -37.01 -34.06 -23.88
CA ASP A 193 -35.59 -33.97 -23.51
C ASP A 193 -35.39 -32.96 -22.37
N LYS A 194 -34.85 -33.43 -21.24
CA LYS A 194 -34.59 -32.61 -20.04
C LYS A 194 -33.33 -31.75 -20.24
N ALA A 195 -33.31 -30.91 -21.27
CA ALA A 195 -32.15 -30.11 -21.69
C ALA A 195 -31.56 -29.21 -20.58
N TRP A 196 -32.34 -28.89 -19.54
CA TRP A 196 -31.91 -28.17 -18.35
C TRP A 196 -31.11 -29.02 -17.33
N LYS A 197 -31.15 -30.35 -17.41
CA LYS A 197 -30.34 -31.23 -16.55
C LYS A 197 -28.90 -31.30 -17.04
N LEU A 198 -28.00 -31.59 -16.10
CA LEU A 198 -26.60 -31.91 -16.40
C LEU A 198 -26.43 -33.43 -16.52
N GLY A 199 -25.67 -33.87 -17.51
CA GLY A 199 -25.20 -35.25 -17.67
C GLY A 199 -23.78 -35.39 -17.11
N GLU A 200 -22.80 -34.84 -17.84
CA GLU A 200 -21.39 -34.82 -17.46
C GLU A 200 -20.87 -33.37 -17.42
N PRO A 201 -21.16 -32.58 -16.36
CA PRO A 201 -20.68 -31.21 -16.26
C PRO A 201 -19.15 -31.20 -16.09
N ALA A 202 -18.44 -30.86 -17.17
CA ALA A 202 -16.99 -31.09 -17.31
C ALA A 202 -16.16 -29.79 -17.36
N ASP A 203 -16.80 -28.62 -17.39
CA ASP A 203 -16.18 -27.32 -17.17
C ASP A 203 -17.24 -26.30 -16.71
N ILE A 204 -16.84 -25.26 -15.97
CA ILE A 204 -17.76 -24.29 -15.36
C ILE A 204 -17.12 -22.90 -15.24
N ALA A 205 -17.86 -21.86 -15.60
CA ALA A 205 -17.52 -20.47 -15.28
C ALA A 205 -18.76 -19.70 -14.81
N LEU A 206 -18.54 -18.57 -14.14
CA LEU A 206 -19.60 -17.64 -13.75
C LEU A 206 -19.26 -16.24 -14.25
N ASP A 207 -20.27 -15.48 -14.64
CA ASP A 207 -20.11 -14.05 -14.97
C ASP A 207 -20.17 -13.16 -13.71
N VAL A 208 -20.03 -11.85 -13.91
CA VAL A 208 -20.13 -10.83 -12.85
C VAL A 208 -21.53 -10.72 -12.22
N GLN A 209 -22.55 -11.35 -12.80
CA GLN A 209 -23.93 -11.39 -12.29
C GLN A 209 -24.29 -12.74 -11.64
N GLY A 210 -23.32 -13.66 -11.53
CA GLY A 210 -23.53 -15.00 -10.97
C GLY A 210 -24.32 -15.93 -11.90
N ARG A 211 -24.49 -15.59 -13.18
CA ARG A 211 -25.01 -16.55 -14.18
C ARG A 211 -23.96 -17.65 -14.37
N ILE A 212 -24.42 -18.89 -14.43
CA ILE A 212 -23.59 -20.09 -14.38
C ILE A 212 -23.54 -20.72 -15.76
N TYR A 213 -22.34 -20.83 -16.31
CA TYR A 213 -22.04 -21.37 -17.63
C TYR A 213 -21.39 -22.73 -17.45
N VAL A 214 -22.00 -23.78 -17.98
CA VAL A 214 -21.59 -25.17 -17.75
C VAL A 214 -21.39 -25.85 -19.09
N ARG A 215 -20.20 -26.40 -19.33
CA ARG A 215 -19.96 -27.32 -20.44
C ARG A 215 -20.38 -28.71 -20.02
N ASP A 216 -21.42 -29.22 -20.65
CA ASP A 216 -21.88 -30.59 -20.46
C ASP A 216 -21.24 -31.46 -21.54
N ALA A 217 -20.43 -32.45 -21.14
CA ALA A 217 -19.70 -33.31 -22.07
C ALA A 217 -20.59 -34.41 -22.70
N ASP A 218 -21.69 -34.76 -22.03
CA ASP A 218 -22.65 -35.79 -22.46
C ASP A 218 -23.36 -35.36 -23.76
N ASP A 219 -24.05 -34.21 -23.73
CA ASP A 219 -24.75 -33.62 -24.89
C ASP A 219 -23.94 -32.59 -25.70
N ARG A 220 -22.71 -32.29 -25.26
CA ARG A 220 -21.73 -31.35 -25.83
C ARG A 220 -22.19 -29.90 -25.89
N SER A 221 -23.17 -29.50 -25.08
CA SER A 221 -23.67 -28.13 -25.04
C SER A 221 -22.99 -27.26 -23.97
N ILE A 222 -23.10 -25.94 -24.14
CA ILE A 222 -22.82 -24.96 -23.09
C ILE A 222 -24.16 -24.48 -22.54
N LYS A 223 -24.52 -24.92 -21.34
CA LYS A 223 -25.79 -24.60 -20.66
C LYS A 223 -25.62 -23.38 -19.77
N ILE A 224 -26.61 -22.50 -19.77
CA ILE A 224 -26.62 -21.25 -19.01
C ILE A 224 -27.75 -21.29 -17.98
N TYR A 225 -27.42 -21.03 -16.73
CA TYR A 225 -28.35 -20.94 -15.60
C TYR A 225 -28.26 -19.58 -14.91
N GLY A 226 -29.33 -19.13 -14.26
CA GLY A 226 -29.27 -18.01 -13.33
C GLY A 226 -28.58 -18.41 -12.01
N ALA A 227 -28.21 -17.43 -11.19
CA ALA A 227 -27.57 -17.64 -9.88
C ALA A 227 -28.41 -18.48 -8.89
N ASN A 228 -29.71 -18.66 -9.16
CA ASN A 228 -30.63 -19.51 -8.41
C ASN A 228 -30.74 -20.95 -8.94
N GLY A 229 -30.03 -21.32 -10.03
CA GLY A 229 -30.09 -22.63 -10.67
C GLY A 229 -31.24 -22.80 -11.68
N ALA A 230 -32.04 -21.76 -11.94
CA ALA A 230 -33.04 -21.80 -13.02
C ALA A 230 -32.34 -21.78 -14.39
N TYR A 231 -32.66 -22.74 -15.26
CA TYR A 231 -32.14 -22.80 -16.62
C TYR A 231 -32.59 -21.60 -17.46
N VAL A 232 -31.68 -20.98 -18.20
CA VAL A 232 -31.94 -19.78 -19.03
C VAL A 232 -31.99 -20.16 -20.51
N ARG A 233 -30.91 -20.75 -21.03
CA ARG A 233 -30.76 -21.22 -22.42
C ARG A 233 -29.49 -22.06 -22.56
N SER A 234 -29.22 -22.58 -23.75
CA SER A 234 -27.90 -23.09 -24.14
C SER A 234 -27.32 -22.21 -25.25
N LEU A 235 -26.00 -22.18 -25.41
CA LEU A 235 -25.39 -21.57 -26.60
C LEU A 235 -25.76 -22.34 -27.88
N PRO A 236 -25.76 -21.68 -29.06
CA PRO A 236 -25.86 -22.38 -30.34
C PRO A 236 -24.81 -23.50 -30.43
N LYS A 237 -25.20 -24.69 -30.89
CA LYS A 237 -24.33 -25.88 -30.92
C LYS A 237 -23.01 -25.58 -31.66
N SER A 238 -21.92 -25.63 -30.92
CA SER A 238 -20.56 -25.75 -31.46
C SER A 238 -20.27 -27.23 -31.82
N GLY A 239 -19.06 -27.54 -32.30
CA GLY A 239 -18.69 -28.88 -32.75
C GLY A 239 -18.34 -29.81 -31.58
N LYS A 240 -17.23 -29.49 -30.88
CA LYS A 240 -16.76 -30.23 -29.71
C LYS A 240 -16.05 -29.26 -28.75
N PRO A 241 -16.78 -28.63 -27.82
CA PRO A 241 -16.18 -27.70 -26.86
C PRO A 241 -15.27 -28.44 -25.87
N VAL A 242 -14.05 -27.93 -25.67
CA VAL A 242 -13.05 -28.51 -24.76
C VAL A 242 -12.76 -27.66 -23.52
N ALA A 243 -12.98 -26.35 -23.60
CA ALA A 243 -12.88 -25.42 -22.47
C ALA A 243 -13.80 -24.22 -22.71
N LEU A 244 -14.28 -23.61 -21.62
CA LEU A 244 -15.08 -22.38 -21.66
C LEU A 244 -14.46 -21.30 -20.76
N GLY A 245 -14.64 -20.04 -21.14
CA GLY A 245 -14.21 -18.89 -20.36
C GLY A 245 -15.22 -17.76 -20.46
N VAL A 246 -15.34 -16.95 -19.42
CA VAL A 246 -16.24 -15.78 -19.40
C VAL A 246 -15.46 -14.58 -18.90
N ALA A 247 -15.52 -13.48 -19.64
CA ALA A 247 -14.96 -12.19 -19.27
C ALA A 247 -16.03 -11.10 -19.38
N GLU A 248 -15.69 -9.87 -19.03
CA GLU A 248 -16.63 -8.73 -18.97
C GLU A 248 -17.33 -8.41 -20.29
N ASP A 249 -16.76 -8.85 -21.42
CA ASP A 249 -17.21 -8.57 -22.77
C ASP A 249 -17.96 -9.75 -23.43
N GLY A 250 -17.99 -10.93 -22.80
CA GLY A 250 -18.76 -12.09 -23.29
C GLY A 250 -18.15 -13.46 -22.96
N ILE A 251 -18.53 -14.44 -23.80
CA ILE A 251 -18.30 -15.87 -23.56
C ILE A 251 -17.36 -16.42 -24.63
N TYR A 252 -16.33 -17.14 -24.20
CA TYR A 252 -15.31 -17.76 -25.03
C TYR A 252 -15.47 -19.27 -24.96
N VAL A 253 -15.40 -19.95 -26.10
CA VAL A 253 -15.46 -21.42 -26.19
C VAL A 253 -14.34 -21.92 -27.09
N ALA A 254 -13.48 -22.79 -26.58
CA ALA A 254 -12.46 -23.47 -27.37
C ALA A 254 -13.06 -24.74 -28.00
N ASP A 255 -13.01 -24.87 -29.32
CA ASP A 255 -13.60 -25.99 -30.06
C ASP A 255 -12.55 -26.85 -30.77
N GLU A 256 -12.51 -28.15 -30.42
CA GLU A 256 -11.54 -29.12 -30.94
C GLU A 256 -11.84 -29.55 -32.38
N SER A 257 -13.07 -29.39 -32.87
CA SER A 257 -13.45 -29.79 -34.24
C SER A 257 -12.96 -28.79 -35.27
N SER A 258 -13.02 -27.49 -34.96
CA SER A 258 -12.55 -26.40 -35.83
C SER A 258 -11.13 -25.92 -35.51
N PHE A 259 -10.57 -26.28 -34.34
CA PHE A 259 -9.36 -25.66 -33.79
C PHE A 259 -9.47 -24.14 -33.69
N THR A 260 -10.64 -23.63 -33.32
CA THR A 260 -10.90 -22.20 -33.15
C THR A 260 -11.41 -21.87 -31.75
N ILE A 261 -11.20 -20.62 -31.35
CA ILE A 261 -11.88 -20.00 -30.22
C ILE A 261 -13.08 -19.24 -30.77
N LEU A 262 -14.27 -19.55 -30.28
CA LEU A 262 -15.53 -18.89 -30.62
C LEU A 262 -15.86 -17.85 -29.56
N LYS A 263 -16.10 -16.61 -29.98
CA LYS A 263 -16.51 -15.51 -29.10
C LYS A 263 -17.99 -15.20 -29.28
N TYR A 264 -18.77 -15.37 -28.22
CA TYR A 264 -20.17 -15.00 -28.15
C TYR A 264 -20.38 -13.73 -27.29
N ASP A 265 -21.49 -13.04 -27.52
CA ASP A 265 -22.04 -12.08 -26.57
C ASP A 265 -22.87 -12.78 -25.47
N PHE A 266 -23.39 -12.01 -24.51
CA PHE A 266 -24.21 -12.53 -23.42
C PHE A 266 -25.65 -12.88 -23.81
N ASP A 267 -26.09 -12.52 -25.02
CA ASP A 267 -27.36 -12.94 -25.60
C ASP A 267 -27.23 -14.26 -26.37
N ALA A 268 -26.01 -14.81 -26.45
CA ALA A 268 -25.60 -16.03 -27.14
C ALA A 268 -25.46 -15.91 -28.67
N ASN A 269 -25.28 -14.69 -29.20
CA ASN A 269 -24.92 -14.49 -30.61
C ASN A 269 -23.40 -14.70 -30.80
N LEU A 270 -23.01 -15.43 -31.85
CA LEU A 270 -21.61 -15.57 -32.21
C LEU A 270 -21.11 -14.26 -32.85
N MET A 271 -20.12 -13.62 -32.23
CA MET A 271 -19.54 -12.35 -32.67
C MET A 271 -18.44 -12.56 -33.72
N TYR A 272 -17.47 -13.44 -33.42
CA TYR A 272 -16.36 -13.78 -34.29
C TYR A 272 -15.66 -15.07 -33.82
N THR A 273 -14.71 -15.57 -34.63
CA THR A 273 -13.87 -16.72 -34.31
C THR A 273 -12.41 -16.44 -34.66
N PHE A 274 -11.47 -16.94 -33.86
CA PHE A 274 -10.03 -16.81 -34.13
C PHE A 274 -9.27 -18.12 -33.84
N GLY A 275 -8.02 -18.20 -34.30
CA GLY A 275 -7.23 -19.44 -34.30
C GLY A 275 -7.47 -20.32 -35.54
N SER A 276 -6.67 -21.39 -35.69
CA SER A 276 -6.84 -22.40 -36.74
C SER A 276 -6.06 -23.69 -36.39
N GLY A 277 -6.26 -24.78 -37.15
CA GLY A 277 -5.43 -25.99 -37.02
C GLY A 277 -4.06 -25.84 -37.72
N GLY A 278 -2.94 -26.12 -37.05
CA GLY A 278 -1.61 -25.98 -37.66
C GLY A 278 -0.43 -25.91 -36.69
N GLU A 279 0.75 -25.50 -37.19
CA GLU A 279 2.00 -25.41 -36.41
C GLU A 279 2.52 -23.99 -36.21
N GLY A 280 2.06 -23.02 -37.01
CA GLY A 280 2.42 -21.61 -36.83
C GLY A 280 1.80 -20.96 -35.59
N LYS A 281 2.12 -19.68 -35.41
CA LYS A 281 1.55 -18.79 -34.39
C LYS A 281 0.02 -18.73 -34.51
N ALA A 282 -0.69 -18.73 -33.39
CA ALA A 282 -2.16 -18.78 -33.37
C ALA A 282 -2.76 -19.99 -34.11
N GLN A 283 -2.01 -21.08 -34.21
CA GLN A 283 -2.48 -22.36 -34.74
C GLN A 283 -2.31 -23.47 -33.72
N PHE A 284 -3.23 -24.43 -33.70
CA PHE A 284 -3.30 -25.47 -32.68
C PHE A 284 -3.24 -26.89 -33.28
N LYS A 285 -2.69 -27.81 -32.49
CA LYS A 285 -2.65 -29.27 -32.70
C LYS A 285 -3.43 -30.02 -31.64
N ASN A 286 -3.54 -29.48 -30.44
CA ASN A 286 -4.35 -30.06 -29.37
C ASN A 286 -4.78 -28.98 -28.36
N LEU A 287 -6.01 -28.48 -28.49
CA LEU A 287 -6.61 -27.56 -27.52
C LEU A 287 -6.80 -28.27 -26.17
N SER A 288 -5.87 -28.03 -25.25
CA SER A 288 -5.81 -28.73 -23.95
C SER A 288 -6.54 -27.98 -22.84
N GLY A 289 -6.71 -26.67 -22.97
CA GLY A 289 -7.43 -25.84 -22.02
C GLY A 289 -7.39 -24.38 -22.45
N MET A 290 -8.26 -23.56 -21.84
CA MET A 290 -8.35 -22.14 -22.10
C MET A 290 -8.57 -21.41 -20.78
N ALA A 291 -8.02 -20.21 -20.66
CA ALA A 291 -8.30 -19.31 -19.55
C ALA A 291 -8.48 -17.89 -20.11
N VAL A 292 -9.38 -17.11 -19.51
CA VAL A 292 -9.58 -15.70 -19.87
C VAL A 292 -9.47 -14.87 -18.60
N ASP A 293 -8.66 -13.83 -18.62
CA ASP A 293 -8.49 -12.94 -17.47
C ASP A 293 -9.38 -11.68 -17.53
N ARG A 294 -9.42 -10.92 -16.43
CA ARG A 294 -10.25 -9.71 -16.33
C ARG A 294 -9.77 -8.57 -17.25
N SER A 295 -8.51 -8.59 -17.67
CA SER A 295 -7.95 -7.67 -18.68
C SER A 295 -8.26 -8.12 -20.12
N GLN A 296 -9.18 -9.08 -20.32
CA GLN A 296 -9.60 -9.60 -21.61
C GLN A 296 -8.43 -10.24 -22.39
N GLN A 297 -7.46 -10.81 -21.68
CA GLN A 297 -6.42 -11.63 -22.25
C GLN A 297 -6.87 -13.10 -22.27
N VAL A 298 -6.89 -13.71 -23.46
CA VAL A 298 -7.24 -15.11 -23.68
C VAL A 298 -5.96 -15.93 -23.80
N PHE A 299 -5.82 -16.96 -22.97
CA PHE A 299 -4.72 -17.92 -22.98
C PHE A 299 -5.23 -19.28 -23.44
N VAL A 300 -4.56 -19.87 -24.44
CA VAL A 300 -4.96 -21.15 -25.05
C VAL A 300 -3.79 -22.13 -24.97
N GLY A 301 -3.94 -23.20 -24.19
CA GLY A 301 -2.87 -24.18 -23.99
C GLY A 301 -2.87 -25.29 -25.05
N ASP A 302 -1.73 -25.51 -25.71
CA ASP A 302 -1.51 -26.63 -26.63
C ASP A 302 -0.57 -27.70 -26.03
N ALA A 303 -1.14 -28.83 -25.63
CA ALA A 303 -0.38 -29.91 -25.00
C ALA A 303 0.55 -30.69 -25.97
N ARG A 304 0.29 -30.65 -27.28
CA ARG A 304 1.19 -31.25 -28.29
C ARG A 304 2.39 -30.35 -28.56
N LYS A 305 2.19 -29.03 -28.59
CA LYS A 305 3.29 -28.06 -28.74
C LYS A 305 4.05 -27.81 -27.44
N SER A 306 3.47 -28.09 -26.27
CA SER A 306 3.98 -27.64 -24.95
C SER A 306 4.10 -26.11 -24.86
N LEU A 307 3.08 -25.40 -25.38
CA LEU A 307 2.99 -23.95 -25.43
C LEU A 307 1.63 -23.47 -24.91
N ILE A 308 1.55 -22.19 -24.54
CA ILE A 308 0.31 -21.45 -24.33
C ILE A 308 0.33 -20.22 -25.23
N ASP A 309 -0.62 -20.10 -26.15
CA ASP A 309 -0.77 -18.91 -26.99
C ASP A 309 -1.56 -17.85 -26.22
N ALA A 310 -1.04 -16.63 -26.15
CA ALA A 310 -1.69 -15.49 -25.51
C ALA A 310 -2.25 -14.52 -26.57
N PHE A 311 -3.51 -14.11 -26.39
CA PHE A 311 -4.23 -13.18 -27.26
C PHE A 311 -4.80 -12.03 -26.42
N ALA A 312 -4.81 -10.82 -26.95
CA ALA A 312 -5.71 -9.76 -26.48
C ALA A 312 -6.82 -9.59 -27.51
N VAL A 313 -8.05 -9.52 -27.06
CA VAL A 313 -9.23 -9.48 -27.93
C VAL A 313 -9.87 -8.10 -27.91
N GLU A 314 -10.44 -7.69 -29.04
CA GLU A 314 -11.20 -6.45 -29.14
C GLU A 314 -12.43 -6.56 -28.23
N ALA A 315 -12.51 -5.67 -27.24
CA ALA A 315 -13.61 -5.62 -26.29
C ALA A 315 -14.96 -5.57 -27.02
N GLY A 316 -15.80 -6.59 -26.81
CA GLY A 316 -17.24 -6.45 -27.07
C GLY A 316 -17.83 -5.31 -26.24
N LYS A 317 -19.12 -4.97 -26.47
CA LYS A 317 -19.84 -4.10 -25.54
C LYS A 317 -19.73 -4.70 -24.13
N PRO A 318 -19.13 -4.01 -23.16
CA PRO A 318 -19.06 -4.52 -21.80
C PRO A 318 -20.47 -4.78 -21.28
N LEU A 319 -20.62 -5.81 -20.45
CA LEU A 319 -21.75 -5.83 -19.54
C LEU A 319 -21.77 -4.52 -18.73
N ASP A 320 -22.96 -4.04 -18.36
CA ASP A 320 -23.07 -3.06 -17.28
C ASP A 320 -22.41 -3.66 -16.03
N LEU A 321 -21.19 -3.21 -15.72
CA LEU A 321 -20.33 -3.65 -14.61
C LEU A 321 -20.86 -3.17 -13.26
N LEU A 322 -22.11 -3.52 -12.99
CA LEU A 322 -22.76 -3.30 -11.71
C LEU A 322 -22.62 -4.58 -10.91
N PRO A 323 -21.96 -4.57 -9.74
CA PRO A 323 -22.21 -5.60 -8.75
C PRO A 323 -23.68 -5.48 -8.32
N ARG A 324 -24.48 -6.49 -8.66
CA ARG A 324 -25.95 -6.47 -8.51
C ARG A 324 -26.41 -7.46 -7.43
N THR A 325 -27.33 -6.96 -6.58
CA THR A 325 -28.10 -7.67 -5.55
C THR A 325 -27.32 -8.42 -4.46
N ALA A 326 -27.77 -8.25 -3.22
CA ALA A 326 -27.26 -9.01 -2.07
C ALA A 326 -27.70 -10.49 -2.13
N GLY A 327 -26.85 -11.37 -1.61
CA GLY A 327 -27.01 -12.82 -1.61
C GLY A 327 -25.84 -13.50 -2.34
N ARG A 328 -25.20 -14.56 -1.81
CA ARG A 328 -25.47 -15.30 -0.56
C ARG A 328 -24.32 -15.10 0.44
N ALA A 329 -24.64 -14.98 1.73
CA ALA A 329 -23.60 -15.12 2.75
C ALA A 329 -23.02 -16.54 2.66
N SER A 330 -21.69 -16.61 2.73
CA SER A 330 -20.92 -17.86 2.74
C SER A 330 -20.40 -18.09 4.16
N VAL A 331 -19.90 -19.28 4.49
CA VAL A 331 -19.40 -19.58 5.85
C VAL A 331 -17.98 -20.11 5.79
N LYS A 332 -17.15 -19.57 6.68
CA LYS A 332 -15.73 -19.89 6.80
C LYS A 332 -15.44 -20.54 8.16
N TRP A 333 -15.30 -21.86 8.20
CA TRP A 333 -14.50 -22.54 9.25
C TRP A 333 -13.15 -21.85 9.50
N LEU A 334 -12.85 -21.58 10.78
CA LEU A 334 -11.65 -20.89 11.26
C LEU A 334 -10.68 -21.87 11.94
N SER A 335 -11.18 -22.69 12.85
CA SER A 335 -10.40 -23.68 13.60
C SER A 335 -11.29 -24.77 14.21
N SER A 336 -10.67 -25.84 14.68
CA SER A 336 -11.31 -26.91 15.46
C SER A 336 -10.56 -27.07 16.77
N ILE A 337 -11.29 -27.02 17.88
CA ILE A 337 -10.76 -27.11 19.24
C ILE A 337 -11.20 -28.45 19.84
N PRO A 338 -10.29 -29.29 20.37
CA PRO A 338 -10.61 -30.64 20.86
C PRO A 338 -11.31 -30.61 22.23
N VAL A 339 -12.52 -30.04 22.26
CA VAL A 339 -13.41 -29.93 23.43
C VAL A 339 -14.75 -30.55 23.07
N GLU A 340 -15.22 -31.49 23.88
CA GLU A 340 -16.58 -32.03 23.81
C GLU A 340 -17.49 -31.17 24.69
N ALA A 341 -18.41 -30.40 24.09
CA ALA A 341 -19.19 -29.37 24.76
C ALA A 341 -20.69 -29.70 24.76
N GLY A 342 -21.30 -29.75 25.94
CA GLY A 342 -22.73 -30.00 26.11
C GLY A 342 -23.62 -28.77 25.86
N ALA A 343 -23.05 -27.57 26.01
CA ALA A 343 -23.66 -26.27 25.74
C ALA A 343 -22.55 -25.24 25.48
N LEU A 344 -22.88 -24.14 24.80
CA LEU A 344 -21.95 -23.05 24.47
C LEU A 344 -22.58 -21.69 24.79
N ALA A 345 -21.75 -20.73 25.21
CA ALA A 345 -22.06 -19.31 25.23
C ALA A 345 -20.86 -18.53 24.69
N GLY A 346 -21.08 -17.32 24.17
CA GLY A 346 -20.03 -16.37 23.85
C GLY A 346 -20.28 -15.02 24.52
N ASP A 347 -19.23 -14.23 24.71
CA ASP A 347 -19.26 -12.92 25.40
C ASP A 347 -19.38 -11.71 24.45
N GLY A 348 -19.44 -11.95 23.14
CA GLY A 348 -19.40 -10.90 22.12
C GLY A 348 -18.00 -10.30 21.86
N LYS A 349 -16.94 -10.87 22.44
CA LYS A 349 -15.53 -10.41 22.37
C LYS A 349 -14.55 -11.55 22.05
N ASP A 350 -14.97 -12.52 21.25
CA ASP A 350 -14.22 -13.74 20.89
C ASP A 350 -13.81 -14.65 22.07
N THR A 351 -14.51 -14.57 23.20
CA THR A 351 -14.47 -15.59 24.25
C THR A 351 -15.71 -16.46 24.20
N PHE A 352 -15.52 -17.78 24.33
CA PHE A 352 -16.59 -18.76 24.44
C PHE A 352 -16.44 -19.58 25.73
N TYR A 353 -17.57 -19.87 26.36
CA TYR A 353 -17.67 -20.72 27.54
C TYR A 353 -18.40 -21.99 27.15
N ALA A 354 -17.69 -23.12 27.20
CA ALA A 354 -18.19 -24.42 26.79
C ALA A 354 -18.43 -25.32 28.01
N VAL A 355 -19.66 -25.76 28.23
CA VAL A 355 -19.97 -26.74 29.29
C VAL A 355 -19.29 -28.06 28.95
N GLY A 356 -18.29 -28.45 29.74
CA GLY A 356 -17.53 -29.68 29.51
C GLY A 356 -18.39 -30.94 29.60
N LYS A 357 -17.91 -32.03 29.01
CA LYS A 357 -18.53 -33.36 29.06
C LYS A 357 -18.93 -33.82 30.48
N ASP A 358 -18.14 -33.44 31.48
CA ASP A 358 -18.39 -33.74 32.89
C ASP A 358 -19.63 -33.04 33.49
N ARG A 359 -20.15 -32.01 32.79
CA ARG A 359 -21.19 -31.07 33.20
C ARG A 359 -20.90 -30.38 34.54
N LYS A 360 -19.61 -30.23 34.88
CA LYS A 360 -19.09 -29.61 36.11
C LYS A 360 -18.01 -28.56 35.84
N SER A 361 -17.55 -28.45 34.60
CA SER A 361 -16.59 -27.45 34.16
C SER A 361 -17.14 -26.56 33.05
N LEU A 362 -16.67 -25.31 33.00
CA LEU A 362 -16.72 -24.46 31.82
C LEU A 362 -15.31 -24.36 31.24
N GLN A 363 -15.11 -24.92 30.04
CA GLN A 363 -13.90 -24.75 29.26
C GLN A 363 -13.94 -23.37 28.60
N VAL A 364 -12.94 -22.54 28.86
CA VAL A 364 -12.85 -21.16 28.36
C VAL A 364 -12.01 -21.16 27.08
N ILE A 365 -12.64 -20.82 25.97
CA ILE A 365 -12.02 -20.68 24.65
C ILE A 365 -11.84 -19.20 24.37
N ARG A 366 -10.64 -18.73 24.04
CA ARG A 366 -10.37 -17.33 23.65
C ARG A 366 -9.63 -17.30 22.33
N LYS A 367 -10.07 -16.46 21.39
CA LYS A 367 -9.43 -16.26 20.08
C LYS A 367 -9.15 -17.58 19.33
N GLY A 368 -10.09 -18.52 19.40
CA GLY A 368 -10.00 -19.81 18.71
C GLY A 368 -9.08 -20.87 19.34
N ALA A 369 -8.62 -20.67 20.59
CA ALA A 369 -7.83 -21.64 21.34
C ALA A 369 -8.39 -21.86 22.76
N LEU A 370 -8.13 -23.04 23.35
CA LEU A 370 -8.46 -23.31 24.75
C LEU A 370 -7.52 -22.50 25.67
N ALA A 371 -8.12 -21.67 26.53
CA ALA A 371 -7.42 -20.70 27.37
C ALA A 371 -7.52 -20.98 28.87
N GLY A 372 -8.46 -21.82 29.32
CA GLY A 372 -8.59 -22.20 30.73
C GLY A 372 -9.81 -23.07 31.03
N GLU A 373 -10.00 -23.40 32.30
CA GLU A 373 -11.10 -24.20 32.83
C GLU A 373 -11.60 -23.56 34.14
N ILE A 374 -12.92 -23.38 34.25
CA ILE A 374 -13.61 -22.97 35.48
C ILE A 374 -14.33 -24.19 36.05
N LYS A 375 -14.03 -24.61 37.28
CA LYS A 375 -14.65 -25.77 37.94
C LYS A 375 -15.78 -25.32 38.87
N LEU A 376 -16.94 -25.95 38.73
CA LEU A 376 -18.17 -25.62 39.45
C LEU A 376 -18.64 -26.83 40.26
N ASP A 377 -18.05 -26.98 41.45
CA ASP A 377 -18.40 -28.05 42.38
C ASP A 377 -19.87 -27.95 42.81
N ASN A 378 -20.51 -29.11 42.98
CA ASN A 378 -21.91 -29.28 43.38
C ASN A 378 -22.99 -28.79 42.39
N MET A 379 -22.64 -28.46 41.14
CA MET A 379 -23.60 -28.20 40.06
C MET A 379 -23.64 -29.34 39.03
N GLN A 380 -24.72 -29.40 38.23
CA GLN A 380 -24.78 -30.18 37.00
C GLN A 380 -25.32 -29.30 35.86
N LEU A 381 -24.40 -28.75 35.05
CA LEU A 381 -24.70 -27.72 34.07
C LEU A 381 -25.54 -28.26 32.89
N SER A 382 -26.70 -27.63 32.62
CA SER A 382 -27.48 -27.88 31.40
C SER A 382 -27.24 -26.82 30.32
N ALA A 383 -27.17 -25.54 30.70
CA ALA A 383 -26.94 -24.42 29.78
C ALA A 383 -26.06 -23.33 30.42
N VAL A 384 -25.52 -22.46 29.57
CA VAL A 384 -24.69 -21.30 29.93
C VAL A 384 -25.03 -20.12 29.01
N THR A 385 -24.91 -18.90 29.50
CA THR A 385 -24.99 -17.65 28.72
C THR A 385 -24.14 -16.56 29.39
N VAL A 386 -23.91 -15.43 28.72
CA VAL A 386 -23.10 -14.31 29.23
C VAL A 386 -23.88 -13.01 29.01
N ASP A 387 -23.95 -12.14 30.03
CA ASP A 387 -24.61 -10.83 29.89
C ASP A 387 -23.68 -9.75 29.29
N LYS A 388 -24.23 -8.60 28.86
CA LYS A 388 -23.42 -7.50 28.28
C LYS A 388 -22.34 -6.95 29.23
N ALA A 389 -22.46 -7.18 30.54
CA ALA A 389 -21.43 -6.80 31.52
C ALA A 389 -20.29 -7.85 31.63
N GLY A 390 -20.42 -9.00 30.96
CA GLY A 390 -19.45 -10.09 30.96
C GLY A 390 -19.65 -11.12 32.07
N ALA A 391 -20.73 -11.05 32.84
CA ALA A 391 -20.98 -12.02 33.89
C ALA A 391 -21.63 -13.29 33.34
N ILE A 392 -21.20 -14.44 33.87
CA ILE A 392 -21.58 -15.76 33.37
C ILE A 392 -22.85 -16.21 34.10
N TRP A 393 -23.83 -16.69 33.35
CA TRP A 393 -25.08 -17.24 33.88
C TRP A 393 -25.21 -18.70 33.49
N VAL A 394 -25.59 -19.57 34.42
CA VAL A 394 -25.71 -21.01 34.20
C VAL A 394 -27.03 -21.57 34.72
N LEU A 395 -27.48 -22.68 34.12
CA LEU A 395 -28.55 -23.52 34.66
C LEU A 395 -27.96 -24.79 35.29
N ASP A 396 -28.28 -25.03 36.55
CA ASP A 396 -27.93 -26.23 37.32
C ASP A 396 -29.13 -27.18 37.34
N ARG A 397 -29.07 -28.23 36.51
CA ARG A 397 -30.15 -29.22 36.36
C ARG A 397 -30.38 -30.04 37.63
N LYS A 398 -29.33 -30.27 38.44
CA LYS A 398 -29.42 -31.03 39.69
C LYS A 398 -30.10 -30.20 40.79
N GLY A 399 -29.86 -28.90 40.82
CA GLY A 399 -30.46 -27.98 41.79
C GLY A 399 -31.78 -27.33 41.33
N ALA A 400 -32.25 -27.62 40.11
CA ALA A 400 -33.39 -26.96 39.47
C ALA A 400 -33.37 -25.42 39.63
N ARG A 401 -32.23 -24.80 39.32
CA ARG A 401 -31.94 -23.39 39.60
C ARG A 401 -31.07 -22.75 38.53
N GLY A 402 -31.21 -21.43 38.37
CA GLY A 402 -30.25 -20.58 37.68
C GLY A 402 -29.25 -19.95 38.66
N ALA A 403 -28.03 -19.69 38.21
CA ALA A 403 -27.01 -19.01 38.99
C ALA A 403 -26.23 -17.99 38.17
N LYS A 404 -25.87 -16.86 38.81
CA LYS A 404 -24.92 -15.87 38.28
C LYS A 404 -23.54 -16.11 38.89
N LEU A 405 -22.51 -16.12 38.07
CA LEU A 405 -21.12 -16.37 38.45
C LEU A 405 -20.24 -15.17 38.09
N ASP A 406 -19.15 -14.98 38.82
CA ASP A 406 -18.01 -14.17 38.35
C ASP A 406 -17.07 -14.97 37.43
N GLU A 407 -16.04 -14.31 36.91
CA GLU A 407 -15.03 -14.90 36.01
C GLU A 407 -14.22 -16.05 36.65
N THR A 408 -14.25 -16.21 37.98
CA THR A 408 -13.61 -17.31 38.69
C THR A 408 -14.53 -18.51 38.91
N GLY A 409 -15.82 -18.38 38.55
CA GLY A 409 -16.85 -19.39 38.80
C GLY A 409 -17.53 -19.27 40.17
N LYS A 410 -17.22 -18.24 40.97
CA LYS A 410 -17.87 -18.04 42.27
C LYS A 410 -19.32 -17.60 42.07
N VAL A 411 -20.23 -18.27 42.75
CA VAL A 411 -21.67 -17.94 42.74
C VAL A 411 -21.91 -16.59 43.42
N LEU A 412 -22.46 -15.65 42.66
CA LEU A 412 -22.89 -14.32 43.13
C LEU A 412 -24.38 -14.30 43.50
N LEU A 413 -25.19 -15.08 42.79
CA LEU A 413 -26.65 -15.15 42.93
C LEU A 413 -27.13 -16.56 42.55
N SER A 414 -28.23 -17.02 43.15
CA SER A 414 -28.98 -18.20 42.69
C SER A 414 -30.48 -17.94 42.83
N PHE A 415 -31.26 -18.48 41.90
CA PHE A 415 -32.72 -18.33 41.84
C PHE A 415 -33.36 -19.57 41.21
N GLY A 416 -34.63 -19.82 41.49
CA GLY A 416 -35.33 -21.05 41.06
C GLY A 416 -35.32 -22.16 42.12
N SER A 417 -36.26 -23.09 41.96
CA SER A 417 -36.38 -24.35 42.72
C SER A 417 -37.17 -25.36 41.89
N GLU A 418 -37.16 -26.64 42.23
CA GLU A 418 -37.89 -27.68 41.49
C GLU A 418 -39.42 -27.47 41.57
N GLY A 419 -40.12 -27.56 40.43
CA GLY A 419 -41.58 -27.52 40.36
C GLY A 419 -42.14 -26.78 39.14
N SER A 420 -43.43 -26.44 39.21
CA SER A 420 -44.22 -25.88 38.10
C SER A 420 -44.92 -24.55 38.40
N LYS A 421 -44.67 -23.95 39.57
CA LYS A 421 -45.19 -22.62 39.92
C LYS A 421 -44.27 -21.51 39.39
N ALA A 422 -44.75 -20.27 39.44
CA ALA A 422 -43.94 -19.08 39.14
C ALA A 422 -42.61 -19.09 39.93
N GLY A 423 -41.48 -19.01 39.21
CA GLY A 423 -40.15 -19.09 39.80
C GLY A 423 -39.69 -20.50 40.18
N GLN A 424 -40.36 -21.55 39.71
CA GLN A 424 -39.93 -22.95 39.82
C GLN A 424 -39.64 -23.54 38.44
N PHE A 425 -38.74 -24.50 38.35
CA PHE A 425 -38.30 -25.11 37.09
C PHE A 425 -38.51 -26.62 37.05
N ASP A 426 -38.87 -27.15 35.88
CA ASP A 426 -38.82 -28.58 35.56
C ASP A 426 -38.03 -28.78 34.25
N ASN A 427 -36.87 -29.43 34.37
CA ASN A 427 -35.98 -29.73 33.25
C ASN A 427 -35.66 -28.49 32.35
N PRO A 428 -35.15 -27.38 32.92
CA PRO A 428 -34.91 -26.16 32.16
C PRO A 428 -33.79 -26.34 31.13
N SER A 429 -34.06 -25.94 29.90
CA SER A 429 -33.30 -26.29 28.69
C SER A 429 -32.32 -25.22 28.24
N ALA A 430 -32.72 -23.95 28.30
CA ALA A 430 -31.92 -22.82 27.83
C ALA A 430 -32.07 -21.58 28.72
N ILE A 431 -31.05 -20.73 28.73
CA ILE A 431 -31.02 -19.46 29.45
C ILE A 431 -30.47 -18.36 28.52
N ALA A 432 -31.10 -17.19 28.52
CA ALA A 432 -30.68 -16.02 27.75
C ALA A 432 -30.85 -14.75 28.59
N VAL A 433 -30.07 -13.71 28.30
CA VAL A 433 -30.14 -12.41 29.01
C VAL A 433 -30.29 -11.29 27.98
N SER A 434 -31.28 -10.41 28.16
CA SER A 434 -31.49 -9.23 27.32
C SER A 434 -30.42 -8.16 27.54
N SER A 435 -30.30 -7.17 26.65
CA SER A 435 -29.35 -6.07 26.86
C SER A 435 -29.64 -5.24 28.12
N SER A 436 -30.90 -5.22 28.57
CA SER A 436 -31.36 -4.62 29.83
C SER A 436 -31.10 -5.48 31.08
N GLY A 437 -30.54 -6.69 30.95
CA GLY A 437 -30.21 -7.57 32.06
C GLY A 437 -31.38 -8.41 32.59
N MET A 438 -32.50 -8.51 31.87
CA MET A 438 -33.58 -9.45 32.20
C MET A 438 -33.17 -10.86 31.78
N VAL A 439 -33.43 -11.85 32.63
CA VAL A 439 -33.02 -13.24 32.44
C VAL A 439 -34.22 -14.09 32.03
N PHE A 440 -34.10 -14.78 30.90
CA PHE A 440 -35.13 -15.64 30.34
C PHE A 440 -34.69 -17.09 30.47
N VAL A 441 -35.55 -17.95 31.02
CA VAL A 441 -35.29 -19.39 31.21
C VAL A 441 -36.36 -20.19 30.47
N ALA A 442 -35.94 -21.00 29.50
CA ALA A 442 -36.80 -21.95 28.81
C ALA A 442 -37.01 -23.17 29.69
N ASP A 443 -38.27 -23.46 29.98
CA ASP A 443 -38.69 -24.58 30.79
C ASP A 443 -39.40 -25.60 29.89
N ARG A 444 -38.70 -26.69 29.59
CA ARG A 444 -39.14 -27.65 28.57
C ARG A 444 -40.33 -28.48 29.06
N SER A 445 -40.35 -28.87 30.34
CA SER A 445 -41.43 -29.70 30.90
C SER A 445 -42.67 -28.87 31.28
N ASN A 446 -42.50 -27.65 31.79
CA ASN A 446 -43.62 -26.73 32.07
C ASN A 446 -44.12 -25.98 30.81
N HIS A 447 -43.55 -26.25 29.65
CA HIS A 447 -43.95 -25.72 28.34
C HIS A 447 -44.01 -24.18 28.28
N ASN A 448 -43.05 -23.49 28.90
CA ASN A 448 -43.05 -22.03 28.99
C ASN A 448 -41.63 -21.42 28.96
N VAL A 449 -41.57 -20.09 28.89
CA VAL A 449 -40.34 -19.31 29.13
C VAL A 449 -40.58 -18.34 30.28
N GLN A 450 -39.86 -18.50 31.38
CA GLN A 450 -39.98 -17.64 32.57
C GLN A 450 -38.99 -16.48 32.51
N ILE A 451 -39.45 -15.30 32.93
CA ILE A 451 -38.74 -14.03 32.87
C ILE A 451 -38.43 -13.57 34.30
N PHE A 452 -37.16 -13.27 34.56
CA PHE A 452 -36.64 -12.80 35.84
C PHE A 452 -35.89 -11.49 35.67
N ARG A 453 -35.83 -10.70 36.75
CA ARG A 453 -34.96 -9.53 36.85
C ARG A 453 -33.51 -9.94 37.14
N ALA A 454 -32.56 -9.04 36.92
CA ALA A 454 -31.12 -9.28 37.14
C ALA A 454 -30.71 -9.71 38.56
N ASP A 455 -31.60 -9.56 39.55
CA ASP A 455 -31.45 -10.00 40.95
C ASP A 455 -32.20 -11.32 41.25
N GLY A 456 -32.73 -12.01 40.24
CA GLY A 456 -33.36 -13.33 40.37
C GLY A 456 -34.85 -13.30 40.75
N VAL A 457 -35.47 -12.12 40.84
CA VAL A 457 -36.90 -11.99 41.12
C VAL A 457 -37.71 -12.35 39.88
N PHE A 458 -38.65 -13.30 40.00
CA PHE A 458 -39.60 -13.66 38.93
C PHE A 458 -40.51 -12.48 38.58
N LEU A 459 -40.73 -12.25 37.28
CA LEU A 459 -41.57 -11.17 36.76
C LEU A 459 -42.80 -11.71 36.02
N ASN A 460 -42.62 -12.60 35.04
CA ASN A 460 -43.69 -13.08 34.16
C ASN A 460 -43.29 -14.40 33.46
N ALA A 461 -44.23 -15.05 32.76
CA ALA A 461 -43.95 -16.21 31.92
C ALA A 461 -44.66 -16.12 30.56
N LEU A 462 -43.96 -16.53 29.49
CA LEU A 462 -44.50 -16.65 28.14
C LEU A 462 -45.07 -18.06 27.96
N ASN A 463 -46.40 -18.14 27.91
CA ASN A 463 -47.15 -19.42 27.87
C ASN A 463 -47.88 -19.65 26.52
N GLY A 464 -47.70 -18.75 25.55
CA GLY A 464 -48.20 -18.88 24.17
C GLY A 464 -49.69 -18.59 23.94
N GLU A 465 -50.39 -17.91 24.84
CA GLU A 465 -51.85 -17.68 24.69
C GLU A 465 -52.25 -16.84 23.46
N ASN A 466 -51.38 -15.94 22.99
CA ASN A 466 -51.65 -15.06 21.83
C ASN A 466 -50.86 -15.41 20.56
N SER A 467 -50.03 -16.46 20.58
CA SER A 467 -49.16 -16.87 19.45
C SER A 467 -49.10 -18.39 19.24
N GLY A 468 -49.99 -19.14 19.89
CA GLY A 468 -49.97 -20.60 19.94
C GLY A 468 -49.09 -21.11 21.08
N LYS A 469 -49.63 -22.09 21.84
CA LYS A 469 -48.94 -22.68 23.00
C LYS A 469 -47.56 -23.22 22.60
N LEU A 470 -46.55 -22.87 23.41
CA LEU A 470 -45.26 -23.54 23.41
C LEU A 470 -45.44 -25.01 23.78
N ARG A 471 -44.52 -25.86 23.33
CA ARG A 471 -44.51 -27.30 23.57
C ARG A 471 -43.14 -27.75 24.07
N GLU A 472 -42.09 -27.59 23.28
CA GLU A 472 -40.74 -27.96 23.70
C GLU A 472 -39.75 -26.84 23.36
N PRO A 473 -39.72 -25.75 24.14
CA PRO A 473 -38.69 -24.72 23.98
C PRO A 473 -37.32 -25.33 24.32
N VAL A 474 -36.43 -25.41 23.34
CA VAL A 474 -35.10 -26.03 23.48
C VAL A 474 -33.94 -25.04 23.42
N ALA A 475 -34.10 -23.91 22.74
CA ALA A 475 -33.10 -22.86 22.63
C ALA A 475 -33.74 -21.48 22.52
N MET A 476 -32.99 -20.45 22.93
CA MET A 476 -33.40 -19.04 22.86
C MET A 476 -32.18 -18.16 22.55
N ALA A 477 -32.39 -17.08 21.78
CA ALA A 477 -31.39 -16.03 21.61
C ALA A 477 -32.06 -14.65 21.44
N PHE A 478 -31.30 -13.60 21.75
CA PHE A 478 -31.64 -12.22 21.42
C PHE A 478 -30.80 -11.76 20.21
N ASP A 479 -31.39 -10.99 19.30
CA ASP A 479 -30.61 -10.24 18.30
C ASP A 479 -30.07 -8.92 18.87
N GLN A 480 -29.30 -8.18 18.06
CA GLN A 480 -28.72 -6.89 18.45
C GLN A 480 -29.74 -5.79 18.74
N HIS A 481 -31.02 -6.01 18.40
CA HIS A 481 -32.14 -5.10 18.66
C HIS A 481 -33.00 -5.53 19.87
N ASP A 482 -32.54 -6.52 20.66
CA ASP A 482 -33.27 -7.14 21.78
C ASP A 482 -34.57 -7.89 21.37
N ASN A 483 -34.74 -8.27 20.09
CA ASN A 483 -35.82 -9.19 19.73
C ASN A 483 -35.47 -10.62 20.17
N LEU A 484 -36.43 -11.32 20.77
CA LEU A 484 -36.28 -12.68 21.30
C LEU A 484 -36.76 -13.72 20.27
N TYR A 485 -35.91 -14.71 20.01
CA TYR A 485 -36.24 -15.88 19.19
C TYR A 485 -36.24 -17.13 20.06
N ILE A 486 -37.30 -17.93 19.99
CA ILE A 486 -37.48 -19.17 20.76
C ILE A 486 -37.63 -20.33 19.77
N LEU A 487 -36.75 -21.31 19.83
CA LEU A 487 -36.83 -22.55 19.04
C LEU A 487 -37.65 -23.58 19.80
N ASP A 488 -38.80 -23.98 19.23
CA ASP A 488 -39.68 -25.01 19.76
C ASP A 488 -39.56 -26.29 18.93
N ALA A 489 -38.93 -27.31 19.50
CA ALA A 489 -38.60 -28.54 18.80
C ALA A 489 -39.84 -29.38 18.45
N ALA A 490 -40.90 -29.33 19.27
CA ALA A 490 -42.13 -30.08 19.02
C ALA A 490 -43.10 -29.35 18.08
N ARG A 491 -42.71 -28.17 17.58
CA ARG A 491 -43.41 -27.40 16.55
C ARG A 491 -42.64 -27.30 15.23
N ASP A 492 -41.39 -27.76 15.20
CA ASP A 492 -40.42 -27.53 14.11
C ASP A 492 -40.34 -26.06 13.67
N SER A 493 -40.33 -25.12 14.64
CA SER A 493 -40.46 -23.70 14.34
C SER A 493 -39.73 -22.79 15.33
N VAL A 494 -39.37 -21.60 14.85
CA VAL A 494 -38.91 -20.47 15.68
C VAL A 494 -40.06 -19.48 15.86
N LEU A 495 -40.35 -19.11 17.11
CA LEU A 495 -41.26 -18.03 17.47
C LEU A 495 -40.43 -16.77 17.72
N ALA A 496 -40.79 -15.66 17.08
CA ALA A 496 -40.11 -14.37 17.21
C ALA A 496 -40.97 -13.38 18.00
N TYR A 497 -40.36 -12.65 18.94
CA TYR A 497 -40.96 -11.59 19.73
C TYR A 497 -40.11 -10.33 19.64
N SER A 498 -40.72 -9.17 19.44
CA SER A 498 -39.99 -7.89 19.44
C SER A 498 -39.53 -7.49 20.85
N ALA A 499 -38.57 -6.57 20.94
CA ALA A 499 -37.99 -6.10 22.22
C ALA A 499 -39.00 -5.56 23.26
N ASN A 500 -40.20 -5.16 22.81
CA ASN A 500 -41.31 -4.75 23.69
C ASN A 500 -42.20 -5.93 24.17
N GLY A 501 -41.83 -7.18 23.88
CA GLY A 501 -42.55 -8.40 24.25
C GLY A 501 -43.73 -8.78 23.34
N GLN A 502 -43.97 -8.07 22.23
CA GLN A 502 -45.04 -8.42 21.29
C GLN A 502 -44.63 -9.57 20.35
N SER A 503 -45.58 -10.43 19.98
CA SER A 503 -45.32 -11.51 19.01
C SER A 503 -45.10 -10.94 17.61
N ALA A 504 -43.93 -11.18 17.03
CA ALA A 504 -43.54 -10.73 15.69
C ALA A 504 -43.80 -11.76 14.59
N GLY A 505 -43.82 -13.07 14.91
CA GLY A 505 -44.20 -14.13 13.96
C GLY A 505 -43.72 -15.53 14.34
N GLU A 506 -44.03 -16.50 13.49
CA GLU A 506 -43.50 -17.87 13.54
C GLU A 506 -42.94 -18.26 12.16
N PHE A 507 -41.78 -18.93 12.12
CA PHE A 507 -41.18 -19.44 10.90
C PHE A 507 -40.49 -20.80 11.11
N GLY A 508 -40.04 -21.43 10.01
CA GLY A 508 -39.55 -22.82 10.00
C GLY A 508 -40.48 -23.79 9.26
N LYS A 509 -41.54 -23.30 8.61
CA LYS A 509 -42.49 -24.07 7.78
C LYS A 509 -42.57 -23.50 6.37
N THR A 510 -42.91 -24.33 5.39
CA THR A 510 -43.19 -23.92 4.01
C THR A 510 -44.58 -23.29 3.92
N LYS A 511 -44.84 -22.55 2.83
CA LYS A 511 -46.17 -21.96 2.55
C LYS A 511 -47.28 -23.01 2.39
N GLU A 512 -46.92 -24.27 2.14
CA GLU A 512 -47.81 -25.42 1.97
C GLU A 512 -48.01 -26.21 3.28
N GLY A 513 -47.39 -25.77 4.39
CA GLY A 513 -47.49 -26.41 5.70
C GLY A 513 -46.51 -27.56 5.95
N GLY A 514 -45.63 -27.88 5.01
CA GLY A 514 -44.50 -28.78 5.23
C GLY A 514 -43.45 -28.15 6.13
N SER A 515 -42.60 -28.93 6.80
CA SER A 515 -41.56 -28.36 7.66
C SER A 515 -40.28 -28.01 6.90
N LEU A 516 -39.65 -26.88 7.25
CA LEU A 516 -38.29 -26.52 6.84
C LEU A 516 -37.24 -26.96 7.89
N LEU A 517 -37.65 -27.33 9.10
CA LEU A 517 -36.81 -27.87 10.17
C LEU A 517 -37.19 -29.35 10.41
N SER A 518 -36.22 -30.23 10.71
CA SER A 518 -36.47 -31.69 10.80
C SER A 518 -35.90 -32.36 12.04
N ARG A 519 -34.86 -31.76 12.64
CA ARG A 519 -34.30 -32.09 13.95
C ARG A 519 -33.67 -30.80 14.54
N PRO A 520 -34.46 -29.75 14.83
CA PRO A 520 -33.94 -28.51 15.42
C PRO A 520 -33.31 -28.75 16.79
N VAL A 521 -32.11 -28.21 17.01
CA VAL A 521 -31.29 -28.45 18.22
C VAL A 521 -30.95 -27.16 18.97
N ALA A 522 -30.42 -26.16 18.27
CA ALA A 522 -29.92 -24.92 18.85
C ALA A 522 -30.19 -23.73 17.92
N LEU A 523 -30.18 -22.51 18.45
CA LEU A 523 -30.28 -21.29 17.65
C LEU A 523 -29.31 -20.20 18.14
N ILE A 524 -28.89 -19.33 17.24
CA ILE A 524 -28.28 -18.03 17.54
C ILE A 524 -28.92 -16.95 16.66
N ALA A 525 -28.96 -15.71 17.15
CA ALA A 525 -29.43 -14.55 16.40
C ALA A 525 -28.38 -13.42 16.51
N ALA A 526 -27.86 -12.96 15.38
CA ALA A 526 -26.86 -11.90 15.29
C ALA A 526 -26.75 -11.39 13.85
N ASN A 527 -26.31 -10.15 13.66
CA ASN A 527 -26.01 -9.57 12.34
C ASN A 527 -27.18 -9.65 11.34
N ASP A 528 -28.41 -9.48 11.86
CA ASP A 528 -29.67 -9.62 11.11
C ASP A 528 -29.89 -11.01 10.47
N GLU A 529 -29.24 -12.05 11.02
CA GLU A 529 -29.48 -13.45 10.68
C GLU A 529 -29.92 -14.25 11.91
N VAL A 530 -30.85 -15.19 11.73
CA VAL A 530 -31.22 -16.21 12.72
C VAL A 530 -30.73 -17.56 12.20
N MET A 531 -29.74 -18.14 12.87
CA MET A 531 -29.16 -19.43 12.51
C MET A 531 -29.73 -20.53 13.39
N VAL A 532 -30.28 -21.57 12.77
CA VAL A 532 -30.85 -22.74 13.45
C VAL A 532 -30.02 -23.97 13.11
N LEU A 533 -29.47 -24.64 14.13
CA LEU A 533 -28.86 -25.95 14.00
C LEU A 533 -29.97 -26.99 13.83
N ASP A 534 -30.04 -27.60 12.65
CA ASP A 534 -31.06 -28.57 12.25
C ASP A 534 -30.39 -29.88 11.83
N GLY A 535 -30.34 -30.83 12.76
CA GLY A 535 -29.60 -32.08 12.59
C GLY A 535 -28.09 -31.87 12.44
N ASN A 536 -27.55 -32.10 11.24
CA ASN A 536 -26.13 -31.89 10.91
C ASN A 536 -25.95 -30.73 9.90
N GLN A 537 -26.95 -29.86 9.78
CA GLN A 537 -26.91 -28.63 9.00
C GLN A 537 -27.20 -27.43 9.88
N VAL A 538 -26.71 -26.25 9.48
CA VAL A 538 -27.19 -24.97 9.98
C VAL A 538 -28.02 -24.32 8.87
N LYS A 539 -29.24 -23.91 9.22
CA LYS A 539 -30.18 -23.21 8.34
C LYS A 539 -30.26 -21.75 8.75
N VAL A 540 -30.02 -20.84 7.82
CA VAL A 540 -29.90 -19.41 8.09
C VAL A 540 -31.11 -18.69 7.54
N PHE A 541 -31.82 -17.96 8.41
CA PHE A 541 -33.04 -17.24 8.11
C PHE A 541 -32.83 -15.73 8.31
N SER A 542 -33.60 -14.91 7.59
CA SER A 542 -33.75 -13.49 7.91
C SER A 542 -34.56 -13.31 9.19
N PRO A 543 -34.59 -12.11 9.81
CA PRO A 543 -35.40 -11.83 11.01
C PRO A 543 -36.91 -11.96 10.75
N LYS A 544 -37.31 -11.91 9.47
CA LYS A 544 -38.68 -12.13 8.97
C LYS A 544 -38.97 -13.61 8.66
N GLY A 545 -38.04 -14.52 8.95
CA GLY A 545 -38.23 -15.97 8.79
C GLY A 545 -38.07 -16.53 7.38
N GLN A 546 -37.53 -15.75 6.43
CA GLN A 546 -37.20 -16.26 5.10
C GLN A 546 -35.89 -17.05 5.15
N LEU A 547 -35.90 -18.33 4.73
CA LEU A 547 -34.68 -19.12 4.56
C LEU A 547 -33.78 -18.47 3.49
N LEU A 548 -32.57 -18.09 3.89
CA LEU A 548 -31.58 -17.42 3.04
C LEU A 548 -30.64 -18.44 2.39
N HIS A 549 -30.07 -19.33 3.22
CA HIS A 549 -29.15 -20.38 2.80
C HIS A 549 -29.03 -21.46 3.88
N SER A 550 -28.19 -22.46 3.64
CA SER A 550 -27.84 -23.50 4.61
C SER A 550 -26.40 -23.92 4.40
N PHE A 551 -25.76 -24.51 5.41
CA PHE A 551 -24.41 -25.02 5.33
C PHE A 551 -24.16 -26.17 6.32
N GLY A 552 -23.09 -26.91 6.07
CA GLY A 552 -22.76 -28.13 6.81
C GLY A 552 -23.45 -29.37 6.25
N ALA A 553 -22.91 -30.52 6.66
CA ALA A 553 -23.43 -31.84 6.33
C ALA A 553 -22.87 -32.85 7.34
N LYS A 554 -23.38 -34.09 7.31
CA LYS A 554 -22.82 -35.16 8.15
C LYS A 554 -21.37 -35.46 7.77
N GLY A 555 -20.46 -35.40 8.75
CA GLY A 555 -19.08 -35.89 8.62
C GLY A 555 -18.07 -35.22 9.54
N SER A 556 -16.78 -35.47 9.29
CA SER A 556 -15.65 -35.06 10.14
C SER A 556 -14.74 -33.97 9.54
N GLY A 557 -15.00 -33.53 8.31
CA GLY A 557 -14.27 -32.44 7.64
C GLY A 557 -14.51 -31.06 8.27
N ALA A 558 -13.84 -30.04 7.75
CA ALA A 558 -14.05 -28.64 8.16
C ALA A 558 -15.48 -28.19 7.83
N GLY A 559 -16.22 -27.71 8.83
CA GLY A 559 -17.64 -27.34 8.71
C GLY A 559 -18.61 -28.48 8.43
N ALA A 560 -18.15 -29.74 8.42
CA ALA A 560 -19.02 -30.91 8.51
C ALA A 560 -19.20 -31.27 10.00
N PHE A 561 -20.38 -31.77 10.37
CA PHE A 561 -20.77 -32.02 11.75
C PHE A 561 -21.23 -33.48 11.94
N ASP A 562 -21.00 -34.06 13.11
CA ASP A 562 -21.61 -35.34 13.50
C ASP A 562 -22.18 -35.21 14.91
N ASP A 563 -23.51 -35.30 15.01
CA ASP A 563 -24.30 -35.03 16.21
C ASP A 563 -23.90 -33.72 16.95
N PRO A 564 -24.02 -32.56 16.28
CA PRO A 564 -23.78 -31.27 16.91
C PRO A 564 -24.92 -30.91 17.87
N VAL A 565 -24.60 -30.28 19.00
CA VAL A 565 -25.56 -30.09 20.11
C VAL A 565 -25.80 -28.64 20.53
N ALA A 566 -24.93 -27.71 20.14
CA ALA A 566 -24.99 -26.33 20.63
C ALA A 566 -24.35 -25.36 19.63
N MET A 567 -24.83 -24.12 19.64
CA MET A 567 -24.25 -22.99 18.93
C MET A 567 -24.10 -21.79 19.88
N ALA A 568 -23.11 -20.95 19.64
CA ALA A 568 -22.96 -19.66 20.31
C ALA A 568 -22.35 -18.63 19.38
N TYR A 569 -22.73 -17.35 19.54
CA TYR A 569 -22.14 -16.22 18.82
C TYR A 569 -21.00 -15.61 19.64
N GLY A 570 -19.87 -15.33 18.99
CA GLY A 570 -18.64 -14.84 19.63
C GLY A 570 -18.41 -13.34 19.54
N GLY A 571 -18.99 -12.66 18.56
CA GLY A 571 -18.70 -11.26 18.22
C GLY A 571 -18.25 -11.10 16.76
N GLY A 572 -18.35 -9.88 16.23
CA GLY A 572 -17.99 -9.56 14.85
C GLY A 572 -18.79 -10.38 13.82
N SER A 573 -18.15 -11.39 13.22
CA SER A 573 -18.80 -12.39 12.37
C SER A 573 -18.63 -13.83 12.88
N GLY A 574 -17.94 -14.02 14.02
CA GLY A 574 -17.52 -15.31 14.56
C GLY A 574 -18.60 -16.00 15.38
N PHE A 575 -18.73 -17.31 15.20
CA PHE A 575 -19.59 -18.18 16.00
C PHE A 575 -18.94 -19.56 16.20
N ALA A 576 -19.47 -20.33 17.15
CA ALA A 576 -19.00 -21.67 17.47
C ALA A 576 -20.14 -22.69 17.34
N VAL A 577 -19.81 -23.90 16.88
CA VAL A 577 -20.71 -25.06 16.85
C VAL A 577 -20.05 -26.20 17.63
N SER A 578 -20.75 -26.75 18.61
CA SER A 578 -20.31 -27.98 19.30
C SER A 578 -20.65 -29.19 18.46
N ASP A 579 -19.65 -30.02 18.17
CA ASP A 579 -19.66 -31.13 17.21
C ASP A 579 -19.19 -32.40 17.94
N ASN A 580 -20.11 -32.98 18.73
CA ASN A 580 -19.77 -33.94 19.78
C ASN A 580 -19.43 -35.34 19.27
N GLY A 581 -20.00 -35.80 18.16
CA GLY A 581 -19.59 -37.05 17.50
C GLY A 581 -18.12 -36.99 17.07
N ASN A 582 -17.68 -35.84 16.58
CA ASN A 582 -16.27 -35.54 16.28
C ASN A 582 -15.44 -35.06 17.49
N LYS A 583 -16.05 -34.94 18.68
CA LYS A 583 -15.41 -34.54 19.96
C LYS A 583 -14.69 -33.19 19.89
N ARG A 584 -15.29 -32.20 19.23
CA ARG A 584 -14.68 -30.87 19.02
C ARG A 584 -15.71 -29.75 19.09
N VAL A 585 -15.23 -28.53 19.33
CA VAL A 585 -15.93 -27.30 19.00
C VAL A 585 -15.31 -26.75 17.71
N GLN A 586 -16.13 -26.47 16.71
CA GLN A 586 -15.70 -25.81 15.49
C GLN A 586 -15.96 -24.31 15.58
N MET A 587 -14.94 -23.52 15.30
CA MET A 587 -15.02 -22.07 15.15
C MET A 587 -15.32 -21.75 13.69
N LEU A 588 -16.32 -20.94 13.42
CA LEU A 588 -16.73 -20.50 12.09
C LEU A 588 -16.95 -18.98 12.08
N ALA A 589 -16.99 -18.38 10.90
CA ALA A 589 -17.44 -17.02 10.70
C ALA A 589 -18.39 -16.91 9.50
N SER A 590 -19.39 -16.05 9.62
CA SER A 590 -20.23 -15.63 8.49
C SER A 590 -19.45 -14.68 7.60
N LEU A 591 -19.49 -14.93 6.29
CA LEU A 591 -18.97 -14.01 5.28
C LEU A 591 -20.13 -13.15 4.82
N CYS A 592 -20.20 -11.92 5.32
CA CYS A 592 -21.20 -10.95 4.92
C CYS A 592 -21.01 -10.53 3.45
N LYS A 593 -22.09 -10.10 2.80
CA LYS A 593 -22.04 -9.30 1.57
C LYS A 593 -22.59 -7.91 1.93
N PRO A 594 -21.78 -6.84 1.85
CA PRO A 594 -22.22 -5.50 2.25
C PRO A 594 -23.47 -5.02 1.50
N GLU A 595 -24.29 -4.22 2.18
CA GLU A 595 -25.36 -3.48 1.54
C GLU A 595 -24.80 -2.39 0.61
N ALA A 596 -25.63 -1.94 -0.34
CA ALA A 596 -25.25 -0.84 -1.21
C ALA A 596 -25.09 0.46 -0.41
N PRO A 597 -23.97 1.20 -0.56
CA PRO A 597 -23.83 2.54 -0.01
C PRO A 597 -25.00 3.44 -0.42
N GLN A 598 -25.55 4.15 0.56
CA GLN A 598 -26.72 5.02 0.37
C GLN A 598 -26.30 6.48 0.30
N GLN A 599 -27.17 7.33 -0.28
CA GLN A 599 -26.96 8.78 -0.35
C GLN A 599 -25.62 9.16 -1.01
N LEU A 600 -25.26 8.50 -2.12
CA LEU A 600 -24.11 8.93 -2.93
C LEU A 600 -24.42 10.28 -3.57
N GLU A 601 -23.63 11.28 -3.22
CA GLU A 601 -23.63 12.61 -3.82
C GLU A 601 -22.32 12.81 -4.60
N ALA A 602 -22.42 13.47 -5.76
CA ALA A 602 -21.30 13.81 -6.62
C ALA A 602 -21.33 15.32 -6.90
N GLN A 603 -20.26 16.03 -6.55
CA GLN A 603 -20.13 17.47 -6.77
C GLN A 603 -19.01 17.77 -7.77
N GLY A 604 -19.37 18.39 -8.89
CA GLY A 604 -18.42 18.90 -9.86
C GLY A 604 -17.60 20.06 -9.30
N LYS A 605 -16.28 19.97 -9.47
CA LYS A 605 -15.29 20.99 -9.11
C LYS A 605 -14.37 21.24 -10.32
N VAL A 606 -13.39 22.12 -10.17
CA VAL A 606 -12.48 22.49 -11.25
C VAL A 606 -11.54 21.31 -11.59
N HIS A 607 -11.81 20.65 -12.73
CA HIS A 607 -11.19 19.39 -13.17
C HIS A 607 -11.26 18.21 -12.17
N SER A 608 -12.27 18.18 -11.31
CA SER A 608 -12.46 17.06 -10.38
C SER A 608 -13.93 16.84 -10.03
N VAL A 609 -14.23 15.67 -9.46
CA VAL A 609 -15.51 15.38 -8.80
C VAL A 609 -15.24 14.90 -7.37
N GLU A 610 -15.87 15.57 -6.41
CA GLU A 610 -15.90 15.14 -5.01
C GLU A 610 -17.12 14.24 -4.78
N LEU A 611 -16.91 13.09 -4.15
CA LEU A 611 -17.93 12.09 -3.84
C LEU A 611 -18.07 11.93 -2.33
N HIS A 612 -19.30 11.87 -1.85
CA HIS A 612 -19.63 11.61 -0.44
C HIS A 612 -20.81 10.63 -0.35
N TRP A 613 -20.85 9.77 0.66
CA TRP A 613 -21.96 8.83 0.88
C TRP A 613 -22.19 8.55 2.37
N ALA A 614 -23.35 7.96 2.70
CA ALA A 614 -23.65 7.54 4.06
C ALA A 614 -22.83 6.30 4.47
N ALA A 615 -22.42 6.24 5.74
CA ALA A 615 -21.77 5.06 6.31
C ALA A 615 -22.70 3.84 6.18
N ALA A 616 -22.22 2.76 5.57
CA ALA A 616 -22.95 1.50 5.58
C ALA A 616 -22.88 0.86 6.99
N THR A 617 -23.99 0.29 7.43
CA THR A 617 -24.21 -0.17 8.82
C THR A 617 -23.55 -1.51 9.16
N ALA A 618 -23.12 -2.27 8.14
CA ALA A 618 -22.54 -3.60 8.33
C ALA A 618 -21.11 -3.52 8.90
N ALA A 619 -20.91 -4.08 10.09
CA ALA A 619 -19.64 -4.05 10.85
C ALA A 619 -18.46 -4.83 10.22
N CYS A 620 -18.60 -5.28 8.97
CA CYS A 620 -17.66 -6.13 8.25
C CYS A 620 -17.00 -5.43 7.03
N ILE A 621 -17.24 -4.14 6.85
CA ILE A 621 -16.73 -3.32 5.74
C ILE A 621 -15.32 -2.82 6.09
N LYS A 622 -14.38 -3.05 5.17
CA LYS A 622 -12.99 -2.62 5.25
C LYS A 622 -12.72 -1.33 4.48
N GLN A 623 -13.34 -1.19 3.30
CA GLN A 623 -13.16 -0.07 2.39
C GLN A 623 -14.30 0.00 1.37
N TYR A 624 -14.32 1.04 0.57
CA TYR A 624 -15.24 1.21 -0.56
C TYR A 624 -14.45 1.22 -1.88
N ARG A 625 -15.06 0.70 -2.94
CA ARG A 625 -14.58 0.77 -4.33
C ARG A 625 -15.39 1.79 -5.09
N ILE A 626 -14.72 2.66 -5.84
CA ILE A 626 -15.33 3.75 -6.60
C ILE A 626 -15.20 3.44 -8.08
N TYR A 627 -16.31 3.57 -8.80
CA TYR A 627 -16.38 3.38 -10.23
C TYR A 627 -16.88 4.64 -10.93
N ARG A 628 -16.36 4.89 -12.14
CA ARG A 628 -16.72 6.01 -13.02
C ARG A 628 -17.28 5.49 -14.35
N SER A 629 -18.24 6.19 -14.92
CA SER A 629 -18.69 6.02 -16.30
C SER A 629 -18.90 7.39 -16.97
N GLY A 630 -18.82 7.45 -18.29
CA GLY A 630 -19.27 8.60 -19.08
C GLY A 630 -20.80 8.61 -19.32
N SER A 631 -21.54 7.63 -18.80
CA SER A 631 -22.99 7.52 -18.94
C SER A 631 -23.64 6.85 -17.72
N GLU A 632 -24.81 7.33 -17.32
CA GLU A 632 -25.58 6.79 -16.18
C GLU A 632 -25.91 5.29 -16.31
N SER A 633 -26.12 4.87 -17.56
CA SER A 633 -26.42 3.51 -18.00
C SER A 633 -25.32 2.92 -18.89
N GLY A 634 -24.07 3.39 -18.75
CA GLY A 634 -22.90 2.85 -19.44
C GLY A 634 -22.04 1.95 -18.55
N GLY A 635 -21.00 1.35 -19.14
CA GLY A 635 -20.01 0.56 -18.40
C GLY A 635 -19.26 1.41 -17.36
N PHE A 636 -19.30 0.98 -16.10
CA PHE A 636 -18.61 1.61 -14.97
C PHE A 636 -17.24 0.96 -14.78
N VAL A 637 -16.16 1.74 -14.82
CA VAL A 637 -14.78 1.26 -14.62
C VAL A 637 -14.25 1.68 -13.24
N PRO A 638 -13.47 0.85 -12.53
CA PRO A 638 -12.91 1.21 -11.24
C PRO A 638 -11.90 2.35 -11.37
N VAL A 639 -12.02 3.39 -10.54
CA VAL A 639 -11.11 4.55 -10.49
C VAL A 639 -10.36 4.68 -9.17
N GLY A 640 -10.78 3.97 -8.12
CA GLY A 640 -10.04 3.95 -6.86
C GLY A 640 -10.76 3.24 -5.73
N THR A 641 -10.17 3.32 -4.54
CA THR A 641 -10.73 2.82 -3.29
C THR A 641 -10.62 3.88 -2.21
N SER A 642 -11.55 3.88 -1.24
CA SER A 642 -11.48 4.73 -0.05
C SER A 642 -11.81 3.94 1.21
N PRO A 643 -10.99 4.02 2.29
CA PRO A 643 -11.36 3.45 3.58
C PRO A 643 -12.43 4.29 4.31
N ASN A 644 -12.75 5.48 3.80
CA ASN A 644 -13.69 6.44 4.38
C ASN A 644 -14.88 6.66 3.42
N ASN A 645 -15.93 7.34 3.88
CA ASN A 645 -17.15 7.56 3.10
C ASN A 645 -17.06 8.73 2.10
N GLN A 646 -15.86 8.98 1.57
CA GLN A 646 -15.57 10.09 0.66
C GLN A 646 -14.45 9.71 -0.32
N PHE A 647 -14.49 10.29 -1.52
CA PHE A 647 -13.45 10.11 -2.55
C PHE A 647 -13.38 11.36 -3.44
N VAL A 648 -12.21 11.66 -4.00
CA VAL A 648 -12.05 12.76 -4.97
C VAL A 648 -11.40 12.20 -6.23
N ASP A 649 -12.12 12.26 -7.33
CA ASP A 649 -11.61 11.91 -8.64
C ASP A 649 -11.04 13.17 -9.31
N GLN A 650 -9.78 13.11 -9.72
CA GLN A 650 -8.99 14.28 -10.15
C GLN A 650 -8.61 14.18 -11.64
N ASP A 651 -8.11 15.29 -12.18
CA ASP A 651 -7.57 15.40 -13.54
C ASP A 651 -8.59 15.00 -14.63
N LEU A 652 -9.84 15.46 -14.44
CA LEU A 652 -10.98 15.19 -15.33
C LEU A 652 -11.16 16.28 -16.40
N ASP A 653 -11.74 15.91 -17.55
CA ASP A 653 -12.08 16.86 -18.61
C ASP A 653 -13.22 17.79 -18.17
N ALA A 654 -12.93 19.10 -18.11
CA ALA A 654 -13.90 20.10 -17.71
C ALA A 654 -15.04 20.26 -18.74
N GLY A 655 -16.28 20.13 -18.28
CA GLY A 655 -17.49 20.13 -19.09
C GLY A 655 -17.97 18.76 -19.57
N ALA A 656 -17.21 17.68 -19.32
CA ALA A 656 -17.68 16.31 -19.57
C ALA A 656 -18.60 15.82 -18.43
N HIS A 657 -19.62 15.03 -18.76
CA HIS A 657 -20.47 14.39 -17.74
C HIS A 657 -19.85 13.08 -17.26
N TYR A 658 -19.64 12.96 -15.95
CA TYR A 658 -19.18 11.73 -15.31
C TYR A 658 -20.22 11.24 -14.31
N TYR A 659 -20.41 9.93 -14.28
CA TYR A 659 -21.32 9.24 -13.38
C TYR A 659 -20.54 8.30 -12.48
N TYR A 660 -20.89 8.27 -11.21
CA TYR A 660 -20.18 7.53 -10.18
C TYR A 660 -21.07 6.52 -9.48
N ARG A 661 -20.47 5.41 -9.09
CA ARG A 661 -21.07 4.37 -8.24
C ARG A 661 -20.05 3.93 -7.22
N VAL A 662 -20.52 3.60 -6.02
CA VAL A 662 -19.66 3.14 -4.92
C VAL A 662 -20.17 1.80 -4.40
N GLY A 663 -19.28 0.81 -4.32
CA GLY A 663 -19.52 -0.49 -3.68
C GLY A 663 -18.73 -0.62 -2.39
N ALA A 664 -19.24 -1.33 -1.39
CA ALA A 664 -18.54 -1.59 -0.12
C ALA A 664 -17.82 -2.94 -0.16
N GLU A 665 -16.55 -3.01 0.23
CA GLU A 665 -15.72 -4.22 0.28
C GLU A 665 -15.42 -4.64 1.73
N THR A 666 -15.42 -5.96 1.99
CA THR A 666 -15.13 -6.58 3.29
C THR A 666 -13.66 -6.94 3.48
N ASP A 667 -13.27 -7.26 4.72
CA ASP A 667 -11.92 -7.81 5.02
C ASP A 667 -11.57 -9.08 4.22
N ALA A 668 -12.57 -9.86 3.82
CA ALA A 668 -12.40 -11.05 3.00
C ALA A 668 -12.31 -10.76 1.49
N GLY A 669 -12.38 -9.49 1.08
CA GLY A 669 -12.31 -9.06 -0.32
C GLY A 669 -13.63 -9.23 -1.09
N PHE A 670 -14.76 -9.39 -0.42
CA PHE A 670 -16.09 -9.45 -1.05
C PHE A 670 -16.69 -8.06 -1.12
N GLU A 671 -17.17 -7.69 -2.31
CA GLU A 671 -17.85 -6.44 -2.58
C GLU A 671 -19.37 -6.62 -2.57
N GLY A 672 -20.07 -5.65 -1.97
CA GLY A 672 -21.51 -5.54 -1.98
C GLY A 672 -22.07 -5.00 -3.30
N ALA A 673 -23.38 -4.79 -3.35
CA ALA A 673 -23.96 -4.06 -4.48
C ALA A 673 -23.48 -2.60 -4.50
N THR A 674 -23.41 -1.98 -5.68
CA THR A 674 -23.13 -0.53 -5.77
C THR A 674 -24.35 0.31 -5.41
N SER A 675 -24.08 1.54 -4.97
CA SER A 675 -25.06 2.63 -4.87
C SER A 675 -25.84 2.88 -6.17
N ALA A 676 -26.89 3.72 -6.08
CA ALA A 676 -27.40 4.44 -7.23
C ALA A 676 -26.28 5.28 -7.89
N ALA A 677 -26.42 5.57 -9.19
CA ALA A 677 -25.46 6.42 -9.88
C ALA A 677 -25.65 7.88 -9.48
N ALA A 678 -24.55 8.60 -9.22
CA ALA A 678 -24.55 10.04 -9.01
C ALA A 678 -23.74 10.72 -10.12
N GLY A 679 -24.36 11.67 -10.84
CA GLY A 679 -23.75 12.37 -11.95
C GLY A 679 -23.21 13.75 -11.56
N ALA A 680 -22.04 14.11 -12.07
CA ALA A 680 -21.45 15.44 -11.91
C ALA A 680 -20.71 15.89 -13.18
N VAL A 681 -20.58 17.20 -13.36
CA VAL A 681 -19.83 17.83 -14.44
C VAL A 681 -18.69 18.65 -13.81
N PRO A 682 -17.42 18.27 -13.99
CA PRO A 682 -16.29 19.09 -13.59
C PRO A 682 -16.38 20.45 -14.27
N THR A 683 -16.21 21.51 -13.51
CA THR A 683 -16.30 22.88 -14.04
C THR A 683 -14.99 23.28 -14.71
N LYS A 684 -15.09 24.12 -15.75
CA LYS A 684 -13.93 24.83 -16.28
C LYS A 684 -13.43 25.82 -15.24
N PHE A 685 -12.12 26.01 -15.18
CA PHE A 685 -11.56 27.15 -14.48
C PHE A 685 -12.00 28.44 -15.18
N VAL A 686 -12.45 29.42 -14.40
CA VAL A 686 -12.73 30.78 -14.88
C VAL A 686 -11.79 31.71 -14.13
N PRO A 687 -10.76 32.29 -14.78
CA PRO A 687 -9.84 33.21 -14.14
C PRO A 687 -10.59 34.42 -13.54
N PRO A 688 -10.27 34.84 -12.31
CA PRO A 688 -10.79 36.08 -11.76
C PRO A 688 -10.30 37.28 -12.57
N VAL A 689 -11.08 38.37 -12.57
CA VAL A 689 -10.65 39.66 -13.14
C VAL A 689 -9.41 40.16 -12.42
N LEU A 690 -8.46 40.72 -13.16
CA LEU A 690 -7.24 41.31 -12.58
C LEU A 690 -7.61 42.42 -11.59
N ALA A 691 -6.99 42.41 -10.40
CA ALA A 691 -7.31 43.36 -9.34
C ALA A 691 -6.82 44.80 -9.64
N ALA A 692 -5.65 44.93 -10.28
CA ALA A 692 -5.08 46.20 -10.71
C ALA A 692 -3.98 45.98 -11.77
N VAL A 693 -3.76 46.98 -12.63
CA VAL A 693 -2.61 47.08 -13.53
C VAL A 693 -1.88 48.41 -13.22
N GLN A 694 -0.59 48.31 -12.93
CA GLN A 694 0.31 49.44 -12.75
C GLN A 694 0.90 49.88 -14.08
N VAL A 695 1.09 51.18 -14.25
CA VAL A 695 1.62 51.80 -15.47
C VAL A 695 2.91 52.55 -15.15
N THR A 696 3.95 52.27 -15.91
CA THR A 696 5.22 53.02 -15.88
C THR A 696 5.56 53.47 -17.30
N THR A 697 6.08 54.68 -17.46
CA THR A 697 6.30 55.27 -18.79
C THR A 697 7.67 55.95 -18.89
N THR A 698 8.15 56.08 -20.12
CA THR A 698 9.37 56.84 -20.48
C THR A 698 9.03 57.77 -21.65
N PRO A 699 9.99 58.52 -22.24
CA PRO A 699 9.72 59.30 -23.45
C PRO A 699 9.28 58.47 -24.66
N TRP A 700 9.56 57.16 -24.71
CA TRP A 700 9.35 56.32 -25.90
C TRP A 700 8.62 54.99 -25.62
N GLN A 701 8.16 54.77 -24.39
CA GLN A 701 7.73 53.46 -23.91
C GLN A 701 6.61 53.57 -22.87
N VAL A 702 5.69 52.61 -22.91
CA VAL A 702 4.74 52.32 -21.82
C VAL A 702 4.94 50.86 -21.39
N LYS A 703 5.11 50.62 -20.09
CA LYS A 703 5.16 49.29 -19.47
C LYS A 703 3.97 49.14 -18.51
N LEU A 704 3.16 48.12 -18.77
CA LEU A 704 2.00 47.70 -17.99
C LEU A 704 2.40 46.48 -17.16
N ASN A 705 2.18 46.48 -15.85
CA ASN A 705 2.49 45.35 -14.94
C ASN A 705 1.28 45.03 -14.07
N TRP A 706 1.08 43.76 -13.70
CA TRP A 706 0.04 43.34 -12.77
C TRP A 706 0.53 42.21 -11.86
N ALA A 707 -0.33 41.72 -10.96
CA ALA A 707 -0.02 40.55 -10.13
C ALA A 707 -0.19 39.26 -10.94
N ALA A 708 0.72 38.30 -10.74
CA ALA A 708 0.63 36.97 -11.33
C ALA A 708 -0.64 36.23 -10.90
N THR A 709 -1.15 35.36 -11.77
CA THR A 709 -2.33 34.51 -11.55
C THR A 709 -1.87 33.08 -11.33
N ASP A 710 -2.61 32.31 -10.51
CA ASP A 710 -2.30 30.91 -10.20
C ASP A 710 -2.12 30.08 -11.48
N ALA A 711 -1.01 29.34 -11.53
CA ALA A 711 -0.53 28.67 -12.72
C ALA A 711 -1.36 27.46 -13.16
N LYS A 712 -2.11 26.79 -12.27
CA LYS A 712 -2.62 25.42 -12.54
C LYS A 712 -3.47 25.32 -13.82
N TYR A 713 -4.25 26.36 -14.13
CA TYR A 713 -5.09 26.45 -15.33
C TYR A 713 -4.91 27.79 -16.06
N PHE A 714 -3.80 28.50 -15.83
CA PHE A 714 -3.47 29.75 -16.52
C PHE A 714 -2.90 29.44 -17.91
N SER A 715 -3.28 30.22 -18.92
CA SER A 715 -2.70 30.14 -20.27
C SER A 715 -1.87 31.38 -20.59
N ALA A 716 -2.48 32.57 -20.54
CA ALA A 716 -1.81 33.82 -20.88
C ALA A 716 -2.63 35.04 -20.43
N TYR A 717 -1.98 36.19 -20.37
CA TYR A 717 -2.63 37.50 -20.36
C TYR A 717 -2.79 38.03 -21.78
N ARG A 718 -3.94 38.63 -22.07
CA ARG A 718 -4.25 39.23 -23.37
C ARG A 718 -4.34 40.73 -23.25
N ILE A 719 -3.62 41.43 -24.11
CA ILE A 719 -3.58 42.89 -24.15
C ILE A 719 -4.25 43.37 -25.43
N TYR A 720 -5.18 44.29 -25.26
CA TYR A 720 -5.92 44.94 -26.33
C TYR A 720 -5.67 46.45 -26.29
N GLN A 721 -5.70 47.09 -27.46
CA GLN A 721 -5.66 48.53 -27.62
C GLN A 721 -6.94 48.99 -28.31
N LYS A 722 -7.45 50.16 -27.91
CA LYS A 722 -8.67 50.72 -28.50
C LYS A 722 -8.35 51.51 -29.77
N GLU A 723 -9.00 51.15 -30.87
CA GLU A 723 -8.97 51.86 -32.15
C GLU A 723 -10.41 52.17 -32.57
N GLY A 724 -10.80 53.45 -32.48
CA GLY A 724 -12.19 53.87 -32.66
C GLY A 724 -13.11 53.23 -31.62
N ASP A 725 -14.21 52.62 -32.07
CA ASP A 725 -15.15 51.87 -31.22
C ASP A 725 -14.82 50.38 -31.10
N SER A 726 -13.64 49.94 -31.57
CA SER A 726 -13.23 48.54 -31.59
C SER A 726 -11.97 48.25 -30.76
N TYR A 727 -11.84 47.01 -30.28
CA TYR A 727 -10.70 46.55 -29.50
C TYR A 727 -9.84 45.58 -30.32
N THR A 728 -8.62 45.98 -30.65
CA THR A 728 -7.67 45.15 -31.40
C THR A 728 -6.73 44.46 -30.41
N LYS A 729 -6.56 43.12 -30.50
CA LYS A 729 -5.58 42.39 -29.68
C LYS A 729 -4.17 42.75 -30.16
N ILE A 730 -3.36 43.37 -29.30
CA ILE A 730 -2.01 43.84 -29.63
C ILE A 730 -0.89 42.99 -29.00
N GLY A 731 -1.23 42.09 -28.06
CA GLY A 731 -0.26 41.22 -27.39
C GLY A 731 -0.91 40.05 -26.66
N GLU A 732 -0.13 39.00 -26.47
CA GLU A 732 -0.39 37.91 -25.54
C GLU A 732 0.93 37.57 -24.85
N VAL A 733 0.92 37.50 -23.51
CA VAL A 733 2.12 37.32 -22.69
C VAL A 733 1.82 36.36 -21.54
N THR A 734 2.80 35.54 -21.17
CA THR A 734 2.69 34.61 -20.03
C THR A 734 3.22 35.22 -18.74
N GLN A 735 4.14 36.18 -18.83
CA GLN A 735 4.59 36.99 -17.71
C GLN A 735 3.55 38.09 -17.39
N PRO A 736 3.41 38.54 -16.13
CA PRO A 736 2.44 39.56 -15.74
C PRO A 736 2.90 40.99 -16.08
N GLU A 737 3.58 41.15 -17.22
CA GLU A 737 4.05 42.43 -17.74
C GLU A 737 3.92 42.49 -19.27
N PHE A 738 3.64 43.68 -19.79
CA PHE A 738 3.62 43.99 -21.22
C PHE A 738 4.27 45.34 -21.49
N ILE A 739 5.17 45.38 -22.46
CA ILE A 739 5.92 46.57 -22.85
C ILE A 739 5.53 46.96 -24.28
N LYS A 740 5.23 48.25 -24.48
CA LYS A 740 5.02 48.86 -25.79
C LYS A 740 6.07 49.93 -26.04
N ASP A 741 6.98 49.61 -26.96
CA ASP A 741 8.08 50.48 -27.41
C ASP A 741 7.75 51.29 -28.66
N GLY A 742 8.64 52.23 -29.00
CA GLY A 742 8.57 53.02 -30.23
C GLY A 742 7.49 54.09 -30.22
N LEU A 743 7.07 54.52 -29.02
CA LEU A 743 6.02 55.52 -28.83
C LEU A 743 6.57 56.94 -28.97
N THR A 744 5.71 57.88 -29.34
CA THR A 744 6.05 59.30 -29.40
C THR A 744 6.11 59.87 -27.97
N PRO A 745 7.04 60.79 -27.64
CA PRO A 745 7.00 61.60 -26.43
C PRO A 745 5.68 62.32 -26.23
N GLU A 746 5.36 62.65 -24.97
CA GLU A 746 4.23 63.51 -24.59
C GLU A 746 2.86 63.06 -25.16
N THR A 747 2.66 61.75 -25.38
CA THR A 747 1.48 61.17 -26.05
C THR A 747 0.77 60.14 -25.16
N GLY A 748 -0.57 60.13 -25.17
CA GLY A 748 -1.42 59.26 -24.34
C GLY A 748 -2.05 58.06 -25.08
N TYR A 749 -2.29 56.95 -24.35
CA TYR A 749 -2.77 55.67 -24.87
C TYR A 749 -3.69 54.93 -23.87
N THR A 750 -4.68 54.18 -24.38
CA THR A 750 -5.59 53.34 -23.57
C THR A 750 -5.47 51.87 -23.96
N TYR A 751 -5.34 51.00 -22.96
CA TYR A 751 -5.16 49.55 -23.07
C TYR A 751 -6.22 48.80 -22.26
N TYR A 752 -6.42 47.53 -22.58
CA TYR A 752 -7.25 46.61 -21.80
C TYR A 752 -6.52 45.29 -21.58
N VAL A 753 -6.58 44.76 -20.36
CA VAL A 753 -5.89 43.51 -19.99
C VAL A 753 -6.90 42.50 -19.43
N SER A 754 -6.81 41.24 -19.86
CA SER A 754 -7.59 40.12 -19.34
C SER A 754 -6.73 38.87 -19.18
N THR A 755 -7.20 37.92 -18.37
CA THR A 755 -6.54 36.64 -18.10
C THR A 755 -7.27 35.51 -18.81
N ALA A 756 -6.56 34.70 -19.59
CA ALA A 756 -7.09 33.51 -20.26
C ALA A 756 -6.63 32.22 -19.54
N SER A 757 -7.53 31.23 -19.47
CA SER A 757 -7.23 29.90 -18.96
C SER A 757 -6.81 28.92 -20.06
N SER A 758 -6.23 27.79 -19.66
CA SER A 758 -6.04 26.60 -20.52
C SER A 758 -7.37 26.06 -21.07
N ASP A 759 -8.48 26.27 -20.37
CA ASP A 759 -9.81 25.79 -20.75
C ASP A 759 -10.50 26.63 -21.83
N GLY A 760 -9.83 27.70 -22.30
CA GLY A 760 -10.36 28.65 -23.27
C GLY A 760 -11.38 29.63 -22.69
N THR A 761 -11.46 29.76 -21.37
CA THR A 761 -12.22 30.84 -20.71
C THR A 761 -11.34 32.09 -20.58
N GLU A 762 -11.95 33.26 -20.50
CA GLU A 762 -11.25 34.54 -20.33
C GLU A 762 -11.98 35.38 -19.27
N SER A 763 -11.23 36.07 -18.42
CA SER A 763 -11.79 37.03 -17.46
C SER A 763 -12.45 38.22 -18.17
N GLU A 764 -13.23 39.01 -17.44
CA GLU A 764 -13.56 40.36 -17.91
C GLU A 764 -12.28 41.20 -18.10
N LYS A 765 -12.37 42.21 -18.96
CA LYS A 765 -11.25 43.06 -19.39
C LYS A 765 -11.14 44.30 -18.49
N LEU A 766 -9.99 44.49 -17.86
CA LEU A 766 -9.68 45.69 -17.07
C LEU A 766 -9.09 46.78 -17.97
N ALA A 767 -9.64 48.00 -17.91
CA ALA A 767 -9.18 49.16 -18.69
C ALA A 767 -8.04 49.92 -17.99
N VAL A 768 -7.10 50.47 -18.76
CA VAL A 768 -5.85 51.09 -18.27
C VAL A 768 -5.42 52.26 -19.19
N GLU A 769 -4.98 53.39 -18.64
CA GLU A 769 -4.53 54.58 -19.39
C GLU A 769 -3.08 54.97 -19.07
N ALA A 770 -2.32 55.49 -20.05
CA ALA A 770 -0.87 55.75 -19.94
C ALA A 770 -0.39 56.92 -20.84
N ALA A 771 0.69 57.64 -20.46
CA ALA A 771 1.30 58.71 -21.27
C ALA A 771 2.84 58.88 -21.10
N THR A 772 3.55 59.30 -22.15
CA THR A 772 5.04 59.34 -22.28
C THR A 772 5.73 60.67 -21.87
N GLN A 773 7.08 60.68 -21.71
CA GLN A 773 7.91 61.72 -21.04
C GLN A 773 8.96 62.47 -21.93
N VAL A 774 10.02 63.14 -21.37
CA VAL A 774 11.02 64.05 -22.06
C VAL A 774 12.52 63.74 -21.70
N PHE A 775 13.57 64.22 -22.42
CA PHE A 775 14.98 63.67 -22.41
C PHE A 775 16.22 64.64 -22.36
N ASN A 776 17.37 64.22 -21.73
CA ASN A 776 18.74 64.86 -21.75
C ASN A 776 19.92 63.96 -21.20
N ARG A 777 21.24 64.16 -21.53
CA ARG A 777 22.46 63.36 -21.08
C ARG A 777 23.88 64.06 -21.10
N PRO A 778 24.96 63.54 -20.42
CA PRO A 778 26.35 64.13 -20.24
C PRO A 778 27.58 63.45 -20.96
N PRO A 779 28.85 63.96 -20.87
CA PRO A 779 30.01 63.61 -21.73
C PRO A 779 30.71 62.23 -21.62
N LEU A 780 31.22 61.83 -20.45
CA LEU A 780 31.62 60.44 -20.18
C LEU A 780 30.55 59.88 -19.25
N GLU A 781 29.75 58.97 -19.78
CA GLU A 781 28.64 58.38 -19.04
C GLU A 781 29.07 57.05 -18.43
N ILE A 782 28.90 56.94 -17.12
CA ILE A 782 29.00 55.68 -16.38
C ILE A 782 27.59 55.10 -16.33
N GLU A 783 27.28 54.23 -17.29
CA GLU A 783 26.07 53.41 -17.28
C GLU A 783 26.31 52.20 -16.37
N VAL A 784 25.47 52.03 -15.34
CA VAL A 784 25.52 50.83 -14.49
C VAL A 784 24.67 49.77 -15.17
N VAL A 785 25.31 48.86 -15.92
CA VAL A 785 24.62 47.82 -16.71
C VAL A 785 23.98 46.79 -15.79
N GLN A 786 24.73 46.36 -14.77
CA GLN A 786 24.25 45.47 -13.73
C GLN A 786 25.02 45.79 -12.45
N LEU A 787 24.33 45.98 -11.35
CA LEU A 787 24.93 45.98 -10.02
C LEU A 787 23.96 45.21 -9.12
N ARG A 788 24.45 44.11 -8.56
CA ARG A 788 23.64 43.16 -7.80
C ARG A 788 23.69 43.53 -6.33
N ASP A 789 22.58 43.30 -5.65
CA ASP A 789 22.56 43.33 -4.19
C ASP A 789 23.42 42.21 -3.60
N VAL A 790 23.88 42.45 -2.37
CA VAL A 790 24.91 41.64 -1.71
C VAL A 790 24.27 40.82 -0.61
N PHE A 791 24.31 39.50 -0.74
CA PHE A 791 23.92 38.59 0.33
C PHE A 791 25.14 38.32 1.22
N SER A 792 25.06 38.77 2.48
CA SER A 792 26.21 38.75 3.40
C SER A 792 26.73 37.34 3.70
N ASN A 793 25.86 36.32 3.72
CA ASN A 793 26.27 34.91 3.84
C ASN A 793 27.20 34.43 2.71
N SER A 794 26.96 34.87 1.47
CA SER A 794 27.68 34.44 0.28
C SER A 794 28.78 35.41 -0.18
N TYR A 795 29.20 36.36 0.68
CA TYR A 795 30.11 37.47 0.35
C TYR A 795 31.38 37.09 -0.47
N LYS A 796 31.87 35.86 -0.32
CA LYS A 796 33.05 35.30 -1.02
C LYS A 796 32.87 35.19 -2.54
N ILE A 797 31.65 35.11 -3.07
CA ILE A 797 31.41 35.00 -4.53
C ILE A 797 31.76 36.30 -5.28
N TYR A 798 31.55 37.46 -4.64
CA TYR A 798 31.70 38.78 -5.27
C TYR A 798 33.17 39.19 -5.50
N GLU A 799 34.12 38.49 -4.87
CA GLU A 799 35.55 38.56 -5.17
C GLU A 799 35.87 37.78 -6.47
N ARG A 800 35.32 36.57 -6.61
CA ARG A 800 35.52 35.68 -7.77
C ARG A 800 34.84 36.22 -9.02
N ASP A 801 33.53 36.48 -8.94
CA ASP A 801 32.67 36.72 -10.11
C ASP A 801 32.37 38.20 -10.33
N GLY A 802 32.49 39.00 -9.26
CA GLY A 802 32.13 40.41 -9.24
C GLY A 802 30.70 40.67 -8.76
N ILE A 803 30.46 41.90 -8.32
CA ILE A 803 29.16 42.42 -7.87
C ILE A 803 28.36 43.03 -9.02
N GLY A 804 29.00 43.36 -10.14
CA GLY A 804 28.35 44.00 -11.26
C GLY A 804 29.25 44.27 -12.45
N ARG A 805 28.69 44.95 -13.46
CA ARG A 805 29.40 45.52 -14.61
C ARG A 805 28.90 46.94 -14.85
N ILE A 806 29.83 47.84 -15.15
CA ILE A 806 29.53 49.16 -15.70
C ILE A 806 29.90 49.19 -17.16
N LYS A 807 29.29 50.11 -17.90
CA LYS A 807 29.61 50.43 -19.27
C LYS A 807 29.97 51.90 -19.34
N LEU A 808 31.23 52.15 -19.70
CA LEU A 808 31.73 53.49 -19.93
C LEU A 808 31.36 53.88 -21.36
N ILE A 809 30.53 54.91 -21.53
CA ILE A 809 30.12 55.41 -22.84
C ILE A 809 30.76 56.77 -23.07
N ASN A 810 31.51 56.87 -24.15
CA ASN A 810 32.06 58.14 -24.59
C ASN A 810 31.04 58.88 -25.47
N ASN A 811 30.17 59.68 -24.84
CA ASN A 811 29.17 60.50 -25.53
C ASN A 811 29.80 61.73 -26.23
N THR A 812 31.13 61.82 -26.31
CA THR A 812 31.85 62.90 -26.99
C THR A 812 32.38 62.48 -28.36
N ASN A 813 32.78 63.46 -29.16
CA ASN A 813 33.45 63.25 -30.45
C ASN A 813 34.98 63.07 -30.35
N LYS A 814 35.57 62.93 -29.15
CA LYS A 814 37.02 62.77 -28.93
C LYS A 814 37.35 61.42 -28.27
N SER A 815 38.52 60.84 -28.51
CA SER A 815 38.95 59.62 -27.80
C SER A 815 39.52 59.94 -26.42
N MET A 816 39.26 59.07 -25.44
CA MET A 816 39.76 59.12 -24.07
C MET A 816 40.85 58.05 -23.89
N GLU A 817 41.92 58.36 -23.15
CA GLU A 817 43.06 57.46 -22.95
C GLU A 817 43.47 57.35 -21.48
N ARG A 818 44.10 56.22 -21.12
CA ARG A 818 44.58 55.89 -19.76
C ARG A 818 43.47 55.97 -18.70
N LEU A 819 42.33 55.36 -18.98
CA LEU A 819 41.19 55.36 -18.07
C LEU A 819 41.47 54.45 -16.87
N LYS A 820 41.11 54.93 -15.67
CA LYS A 820 41.14 54.16 -14.42
C LYS A 820 39.75 54.15 -13.80
N VAL A 821 39.24 52.95 -13.55
CA VAL A 821 38.02 52.68 -12.80
C VAL A 821 38.39 52.22 -11.39
N THR A 822 37.73 52.76 -10.37
CA THR A 822 37.81 52.28 -8.99
C THR A 822 36.43 52.00 -8.42
N PHE A 823 36.33 50.94 -7.61
CA PHE A 823 35.10 50.51 -6.96
C PHE A 823 35.32 50.32 -5.46
N GLN A 824 34.43 50.88 -4.64
CA GLN A 824 34.43 50.66 -3.19
C GLN A 824 33.01 50.67 -2.62
N LEU A 825 32.69 49.67 -1.79
CA LEU A 825 31.61 49.76 -0.82
C LEU A 825 32.19 50.25 0.51
N ARG A 826 31.72 51.42 0.95
CA ARG A 826 32.21 52.09 2.15
C ARG A 826 31.97 51.20 3.38
N ASP A 827 32.90 51.20 4.34
CA ASP A 827 32.85 50.50 5.63
C ASP A 827 32.84 48.94 5.57
N PHE A 828 32.60 48.35 4.40
CA PHE A 828 32.64 46.88 4.14
C PHE A 828 33.85 46.40 3.33
N MET A 829 34.65 47.31 2.77
CA MET A 829 35.89 47.00 2.03
C MET A 829 37.07 47.80 2.59
N ASP A 830 38.15 47.10 2.95
CA ASP A 830 39.37 47.74 3.49
C ASP A 830 40.11 48.61 2.46
N PHE A 831 40.03 48.23 1.18
CA PHE A 831 40.63 48.95 0.06
C PHE A 831 39.72 48.95 -1.18
N PRO A 832 39.72 50.02 -2.00
CA PRO A 832 39.03 50.03 -3.29
C PRO A 832 39.68 49.05 -4.28
N THR A 833 38.89 48.39 -5.12
CA THR A 833 39.41 47.61 -6.25
C THR A 833 39.64 48.51 -7.46
N GLU A 834 40.65 48.21 -8.28
CA GLU A 834 41.03 49.04 -9.43
C GLU A 834 41.06 48.25 -10.74
N THR A 835 40.51 48.83 -11.82
CA THR A 835 40.65 48.33 -13.20
C THR A 835 41.16 49.44 -14.11
N LYS A 836 42.01 49.11 -15.08
CA LYS A 836 42.64 50.06 -16.02
C LYS A 836 42.27 49.71 -17.45
N LEU A 837 41.99 50.72 -18.27
CA LEU A 837 41.76 50.61 -19.71
C LEU A 837 42.67 51.59 -20.46
N ASP A 838 43.29 51.14 -21.54
CA ASP A 838 44.24 51.98 -22.27
C ASP A 838 43.55 53.08 -23.09
N LYS A 839 42.39 52.79 -23.70
CA LYS A 839 41.70 53.72 -24.62
C LYS A 839 40.20 53.44 -24.77
N LEU A 840 39.42 54.49 -25.05
CA LEU A 840 37.99 54.45 -25.42
C LEU A 840 37.72 55.48 -26.55
N LEU A 841 37.16 55.04 -27.68
CA LEU A 841 36.94 55.86 -28.88
C LEU A 841 35.64 56.69 -28.81
N PRO A 842 35.45 57.72 -29.67
CA PRO A 842 34.20 58.49 -29.76
C PRO A 842 32.97 57.61 -30.02
N GLY A 843 31.87 57.81 -29.28
CA GLY A 843 30.65 57.01 -29.39
C GLY A 843 30.81 55.53 -28.99
N GLN A 844 32.02 55.07 -28.68
CA GLN A 844 32.28 53.71 -28.25
C GLN A 844 31.83 53.55 -26.80
N SER A 845 31.39 52.33 -26.48
CA SER A 845 31.16 51.90 -25.11
C SER A 845 31.95 50.63 -24.79
N GLN A 846 32.39 50.51 -23.53
CA GLN A 846 33.19 49.38 -23.05
C GLN A 846 32.67 48.93 -21.68
N GLU A 847 32.41 47.63 -21.53
CA GLU A 847 32.06 47.03 -20.23
C GLU A 847 33.30 46.76 -19.36
N VAL A 848 33.14 46.99 -18.05
CA VAL A 848 34.14 46.78 -17.00
C VAL A 848 33.48 46.08 -15.81
N PRO A 849 33.99 44.92 -15.35
CA PRO A 849 33.48 44.24 -14.17
C PRO A 849 33.90 44.97 -12.88
N LEU A 850 32.97 45.00 -11.92
CA LEU A 850 33.20 45.51 -10.57
C LEU A 850 33.39 44.31 -9.63
N LYS A 851 34.51 44.27 -8.90
CA LYS A 851 34.83 43.21 -7.92
C LYS A 851 34.86 43.79 -6.51
N ALA A 852 34.33 43.04 -5.55
CA ALA A 852 34.31 43.42 -4.14
C ALA A 852 35.13 42.42 -3.32
N VAL A 853 36.01 42.92 -2.47
CA VAL A 853 36.75 42.12 -1.47
C VAL A 853 36.30 42.62 -0.10
N PHE A 854 35.36 41.90 0.50
CA PHE A 854 34.74 42.32 1.75
C PHE A 854 35.58 41.95 2.97
N ASN A 855 35.60 42.84 3.95
CA ASN A 855 36.09 42.54 5.29
C ASN A 855 34.97 41.89 6.15
N ASN A 856 35.30 41.44 7.36
CA ASN A 856 34.35 40.70 8.19
C ASN A 856 33.16 41.53 8.74
N SER A 857 33.13 42.86 8.57
CA SER A 857 32.00 43.68 9.05
C SER A 857 30.69 43.32 8.34
N ILE A 858 30.75 42.78 7.12
CA ILE A 858 29.58 42.35 6.35
C ILE A 858 28.75 41.28 7.07
N LEU A 859 29.38 40.40 7.85
CA LEU A 859 28.70 39.36 8.64
C LEU A 859 28.18 39.87 10.00
N THR A 860 28.36 41.16 10.30
CA THR A 860 27.88 41.80 11.54
C THR A 860 26.59 42.61 11.35
N LEU A 861 26.10 42.72 10.12
CA LEU A 861 24.79 43.28 9.82
C LEU A 861 23.68 42.48 10.50
N THR A 862 22.68 43.21 11.00
CA THR A 862 21.46 42.66 11.62
C THR A 862 20.18 43.15 10.94
N GLU A 863 20.32 44.02 9.95
CA GLU A 863 19.22 44.57 9.15
C GLU A 863 19.72 44.87 7.72
N ASP A 864 18.80 44.82 6.76
CA ASP A 864 19.09 45.01 5.34
C ASP A 864 19.53 46.46 5.10
N THR A 865 20.80 46.65 4.74
CA THR A 865 21.48 47.96 4.78
C THR A 865 21.82 48.45 3.37
N SER A 866 21.21 49.56 2.98
CA SER A 866 21.51 50.26 1.73
C SER A 866 22.82 51.05 1.82
N VAL A 867 23.84 50.61 1.09
CA VAL A 867 25.20 51.19 1.07
C VAL A 867 25.47 51.89 -0.26
N GLN A 868 26.17 53.02 -0.24
CA GLN A 868 26.63 53.66 -1.48
C GLN A 868 27.86 52.93 -2.04
N ALA A 869 27.71 52.37 -3.25
CA ALA A 869 28.82 51.88 -4.03
C ALA A 869 29.49 53.05 -4.76
N MET A 870 30.70 53.42 -4.36
CA MET A 870 31.47 54.45 -5.04
C MET A 870 32.11 53.87 -6.30
N ILE A 871 31.61 54.24 -7.47
CA ILE A 871 32.21 53.93 -8.77
C ILE A 871 32.79 55.23 -9.32
N GLU A 872 34.11 55.31 -9.45
CA GLU A 872 34.78 56.42 -10.12
C GLU A 872 35.45 55.95 -11.40
N ALA A 873 35.20 56.63 -12.52
CA ALA A 873 35.96 56.48 -13.76
C ALA A 873 36.68 57.79 -14.06
N SER A 874 38.00 57.73 -14.20
CA SER A 874 38.83 58.90 -14.47
C SER A 874 39.71 58.71 -15.70
N TYR A 875 39.88 59.76 -16.49
CA TYR A 875 40.80 59.83 -17.63
C TYR A 875 41.58 61.14 -17.60
N PHE A 876 42.50 61.35 -18.54
CA PHE A 876 43.27 62.58 -18.64
C PHE A 876 42.91 63.39 -19.89
N GLU A 877 42.56 64.67 -19.72
CA GLU A 877 42.43 65.65 -20.81
C GLU A 877 43.40 66.81 -20.55
N ASN A 878 44.22 67.16 -21.55
CA ASN A 878 45.23 68.23 -21.45
C ASN A 878 46.16 68.13 -20.21
N GLY A 879 46.51 66.90 -19.82
CA GLY A 879 47.37 66.62 -18.66
C GLY A 879 46.68 66.72 -17.29
N LYS A 880 45.42 67.13 -17.22
CA LYS A 880 44.62 67.12 -15.98
C LYS A 880 43.76 65.85 -15.91
N ARG A 881 43.66 65.25 -14.73
CA ARG A 881 42.72 64.15 -14.49
C ARG A 881 41.30 64.73 -14.42
N VAL A 882 40.39 64.17 -15.21
CA VAL A 882 38.95 64.40 -15.15
C VAL A 882 38.32 63.13 -14.57
N THR A 883 37.54 63.26 -13.51
CA THR A 883 36.87 62.13 -12.84
C THR A 883 35.36 62.30 -12.97
N PHE A 884 34.70 61.21 -13.34
CA PHE A 884 33.25 61.05 -13.31
C PHE A 884 32.95 60.01 -12.23
N SER A 885 31.94 60.27 -11.39
CA SER A 885 31.50 59.37 -10.34
C SER A 885 30.05 58.99 -10.54
N LYS A 886 29.74 57.73 -10.25
CA LYS A 886 28.38 57.24 -10.08
C LYS A 886 28.34 56.52 -8.74
N ASN A 887 27.46 56.98 -7.85
CA ASN A 887 27.29 56.40 -6.52
C ASN A 887 25.92 55.73 -6.43
N PRO A 888 25.66 54.62 -7.16
CA PRO A 888 24.43 53.88 -6.98
C PRO A 888 24.37 53.29 -5.57
N THR A 889 23.16 53.18 -5.04
CA THR A 889 22.90 52.40 -3.84
C THR A 889 22.93 50.92 -4.19
N VAL A 890 23.51 50.11 -3.31
CA VAL A 890 23.45 48.65 -3.32
C VAL A 890 22.86 48.23 -1.99
N ASN A 891 21.89 47.34 -1.99
CA ASN A 891 21.41 46.75 -0.75
C ASN A 891 22.36 45.62 -0.33
N ILE A 892 22.88 45.70 0.90
CA ILE A 892 23.57 44.60 1.54
C ILE A 892 22.57 43.95 2.49
N TYR A 893 22.06 42.80 2.08
CA TYR A 893 21.12 42.01 2.86
C TYR A 893 21.80 41.41 4.09
N ASP A 894 21.05 41.32 5.19
CA ASP A 894 21.44 40.67 6.43
C ASP A 894 21.94 39.22 6.18
N LYS A 895 22.83 38.71 7.03
CA LYS A 895 23.45 37.38 6.89
C LYS A 895 22.43 36.24 6.84
N HIS A 896 21.23 36.40 7.41
CA HIS A 896 20.15 35.41 7.37
C HIS A 896 19.38 35.38 6.04
N ARG A 897 19.56 36.37 5.16
CA ARG A 897 18.75 36.51 3.95
C ARG A 897 19.20 35.60 2.81
N LEU A 898 18.24 35.04 2.11
CA LEU A 898 18.44 34.19 0.93
C LEU A 898 17.41 34.57 -0.13
N THR A 899 17.73 34.43 -1.41
CA THR A 899 16.72 34.32 -2.48
C THR A 899 16.93 32.99 -3.18
N TRP A 900 15.85 32.36 -3.63
CA TRP A 900 15.88 31.04 -4.25
C TRP A 900 16.21 31.09 -5.76
N ASP A 901 16.75 32.22 -6.24
CA ASP A 901 17.27 32.43 -7.61
C ASP A 901 18.50 31.58 -7.92
N ASP A 902 19.34 31.36 -6.90
CA ASP A 902 20.38 30.35 -6.94
C ASP A 902 20.26 29.47 -5.68
N ARG A 903 19.62 28.30 -5.85
CA ARG A 903 19.38 27.33 -4.77
C ARG A 903 20.67 26.91 -4.07
N ASP A 904 21.80 26.83 -4.78
CA ASP A 904 23.08 26.42 -4.19
C ASP A 904 23.56 27.40 -3.11
N ARG A 905 23.06 28.64 -3.09
CA ARG A 905 23.34 29.63 -2.04
C ARG A 905 22.90 29.18 -0.65
N TYR A 906 21.87 28.35 -0.55
CA TYR A 906 21.43 27.76 0.72
C TYR A 906 22.57 26.97 1.42
N ALA A 907 23.50 26.37 0.66
CA ALA A 907 24.63 25.65 1.25
C ALA A 907 25.54 26.55 2.11
N ALA A 908 25.55 27.87 1.92
CA ALA A 908 26.31 28.80 2.76
C ALA A 908 25.86 28.80 4.25
N PHE A 909 24.60 28.41 4.53
CA PHE A 909 24.04 28.26 5.87
C PHE A 909 24.43 26.96 6.57
N VAL A 910 24.79 25.93 5.80
CA VAL A 910 25.29 24.67 6.35
C VAL A 910 26.72 24.88 6.82
N THR A 911 26.91 25.14 8.12
CA THR A 911 28.18 25.56 8.73
C THR A 911 28.81 24.48 9.63
N PRO A 912 29.31 23.35 9.08
CA PRO A 912 29.78 22.20 9.88
C PRO A 912 31.03 22.47 10.74
N LYS A 913 31.75 23.58 10.47
CA LYS A 913 32.95 23.99 11.22
C LYS A 913 32.65 24.99 12.33
N ASP A 914 31.38 25.30 12.57
CA ASP A 914 30.93 26.25 13.57
C ASP A 914 31.12 25.70 15.00
N PRO A 915 31.85 26.37 15.92
CA PRO A 915 32.14 25.83 17.25
C PRO A 915 30.93 25.34 18.06
N PRO A 916 29.75 26.00 18.09
CA PRO A 916 28.59 25.47 18.80
C PRO A 916 28.09 24.14 18.23
N VAL A 917 28.07 23.99 16.89
CA VAL A 917 27.69 22.73 16.20
C VAL A 917 28.72 21.63 16.49
N LEU A 918 30.01 21.94 16.34
CA LEU A 918 31.09 21.00 16.65
C LEU A 918 31.06 20.54 18.11
N ASN A 919 30.71 21.43 19.05
CA ASN A 919 30.66 21.11 20.47
C ASN A 919 29.47 20.19 20.81
N ILE A 920 28.28 20.42 20.26
CA ILE A 920 27.10 19.57 20.53
C ILE A 920 27.21 18.19 19.83
N VAL A 921 27.77 18.14 18.62
CA VAL A 921 28.02 16.85 17.95
C VAL A 921 29.10 16.06 18.70
N ARG A 922 30.16 16.73 19.17
CA ARG A 922 31.23 16.09 19.94
C ARG A 922 30.74 15.55 21.29
N SER A 923 29.80 16.21 21.99
CA SER A 923 29.25 15.67 23.24
C SER A 923 28.50 14.36 23.01
N VAL A 924 27.78 14.20 21.88
CA VAL A 924 27.13 12.93 21.50
C VAL A 924 28.14 11.88 21.06
N VAL A 925 28.96 12.17 20.04
CA VAL A 925 29.89 11.20 19.44
C VAL A 925 30.89 10.65 20.48
N THR A 926 31.25 11.44 21.50
CA THR A 926 32.14 10.97 22.58
C THR A 926 31.46 10.03 23.59
N GLN A 927 30.13 9.89 23.57
CA GLN A 927 29.34 8.96 24.39
C GLN A 927 28.90 7.68 23.65
N PHE A 928 29.00 7.67 22.32
CA PHE A 928 28.71 6.53 21.42
C PHE A 928 29.97 5.99 20.72
N LYS A 929 31.13 6.07 21.39
CA LYS A 929 32.47 5.72 20.84
C LYS A 929 32.60 4.29 20.33
N GLU A 930 31.75 3.38 20.79
CA GLU A 930 31.74 1.98 20.42
C GLU A 930 31.14 1.72 19.02
N THR A 931 30.31 2.63 18.50
CA THR A 931 29.77 2.51 17.14
C THR A 931 30.58 3.29 16.11
N LYS A 932 30.63 2.74 14.90
CA LYS A 932 31.15 3.38 13.68
C LYS A 932 30.14 3.29 12.54
N ASP A 933 28.89 3.01 12.87
CA ASP A 933 27.80 2.93 11.91
C ASP A 933 27.23 4.34 11.67
N GLN A 934 27.29 4.82 10.43
CA GLN A 934 26.86 6.18 10.08
C GLN A 934 25.37 6.39 10.37
N ALA A 935 24.50 5.41 10.05
CA ALA A 935 23.08 5.52 10.35
C ALA A 935 22.81 5.61 11.86
N GLN A 936 23.51 4.82 12.66
CA GLN A 936 23.37 4.86 14.13
C GLN A 936 23.92 6.16 14.75
N LEU A 937 25.02 6.70 14.24
CA LEU A 937 25.57 7.98 14.70
C LEU A 937 24.65 9.16 14.32
N SER A 938 24.13 9.17 13.09
CA SER A 938 23.12 10.15 12.65
C SER A 938 21.88 10.10 13.53
N ALA A 939 21.33 8.91 13.79
CA ALA A 939 20.19 8.72 14.69
C ALA A 939 20.45 9.26 16.09
N ALA A 940 21.63 8.98 16.68
CA ALA A 940 22.00 9.49 18.00
C ALA A 940 22.09 11.04 18.04
N VAL A 941 22.52 11.68 16.95
CA VAL A 941 22.53 13.15 16.83
C VAL A 941 21.11 13.71 16.67
N PHE A 942 20.25 13.07 15.86
CA PHE A 942 18.85 13.46 15.68
C PHE A 942 18.05 13.36 17.00
N ASP A 943 18.13 12.21 17.66
CA ASP A 943 17.48 11.97 18.94
C ASP A 943 18.03 12.92 20.02
N MET A 944 19.34 13.23 20.02
CA MET A 944 19.91 14.25 20.91
C MET A 944 19.29 15.62 20.68
N LEU A 945 19.15 16.08 19.44
CA LEU A 945 18.49 17.36 19.14
C LEU A 945 17.03 17.36 19.67
N GLY A 946 16.34 16.21 19.55
CA GLY A 946 15.05 15.98 20.18
C GLY A 946 15.06 16.06 21.71
N VAL A 947 16.11 15.58 22.39
CA VAL A 947 16.28 15.74 23.86
C VAL A 947 16.65 17.18 24.24
N TYR A 948 17.51 17.83 23.46
CA TYR A 948 17.94 19.22 23.68
C TYR A 948 16.76 20.20 23.65
N GLY A 949 15.67 19.80 22.99
CA GLY A 949 14.40 20.51 22.93
C GLY A 949 14.11 21.15 21.57
N MET A 950 14.79 20.72 20.50
CA MET A 950 14.51 21.23 19.15
C MET A 950 13.04 20.96 18.81
N THR A 951 12.33 22.02 18.43
CA THR A 951 10.91 21.98 18.09
C THR A 951 10.70 22.66 16.74
N TYR A 952 9.99 22.01 15.83
CA TYR A 952 9.52 22.64 14.60
C TYR A 952 8.49 23.73 14.92
N ILE A 953 8.76 24.94 14.46
CA ILE A 953 7.85 26.09 14.53
C ILE A 953 7.84 26.73 13.14
N PRO A 954 6.72 26.68 12.39
CA PRO A 954 6.62 27.40 11.12
C PRO A 954 6.80 28.90 11.36
N ASP A 955 7.61 29.59 10.55
CA ASP A 955 7.71 31.05 10.64
C ASP A 955 6.33 31.69 10.36
N PRO A 956 5.80 32.55 11.24
CA PRO A 956 4.57 33.30 10.95
C PRO A 956 4.75 34.41 9.90
N SER A 957 6.00 34.77 9.55
CA SER A 957 6.33 35.95 8.73
C SER A 957 6.43 35.62 7.24
N ASN A 958 7.24 34.62 6.89
CA ASN A 958 7.54 34.22 5.53
C ASN A 958 7.95 32.72 5.47
N PRO A 959 7.12 31.79 5.97
CA PRO A 959 7.50 30.38 6.07
C PRO A 959 7.82 29.83 4.68
N TYR A 960 8.73 28.85 4.59
CA TYR A 960 9.16 28.23 3.32
C TYR A 960 8.02 27.86 2.35
N GLN A 961 6.85 27.53 2.89
CA GLN A 961 5.59 27.28 2.15
C GLN A 961 5.12 28.47 1.26
N VAL A 962 5.62 29.69 1.49
CA VAL A 962 5.24 30.95 0.83
C VAL A 962 6.32 31.44 -0.16
N SER A 963 7.59 31.10 0.09
CA SER A 963 8.75 31.39 -0.77
C SER A 963 9.06 30.28 -1.79
N SER A 964 8.71 29.02 -1.49
CA SER A 964 8.79 27.86 -2.39
C SER A 964 8.24 28.17 -3.79
N GLY A 965 9.13 28.22 -4.79
CA GLY A 965 8.77 28.49 -6.20
C GLY A 965 8.71 29.97 -6.59
N LYS A 966 9.01 30.91 -5.68
CA LYS A 966 9.18 32.33 -5.99
C LYS A 966 10.65 32.71 -5.93
N VAL A 967 11.20 32.89 -7.12
CA VAL A 967 12.63 33.15 -7.39
C VAL A 967 13.11 34.44 -6.69
N ASP A 968 12.24 35.46 -6.61
CA ASP A 968 12.58 36.82 -6.14
C ASP A 968 12.19 37.11 -4.67
N THR A 969 11.60 36.16 -3.93
CA THR A 969 11.26 36.39 -2.51
C THR A 969 12.48 36.18 -1.62
N VAL A 970 12.77 37.17 -0.78
CA VAL A 970 13.85 37.09 0.21
C VAL A 970 13.39 36.29 1.43
N ASP A 971 13.99 35.13 1.64
CA ASP A 971 13.78 34.25 2.77
C ASP A 971 14.62 34.64 4.00
N TYR A 972 14.35 34.03 5.15
CA TYR A 972 15.12 34.21 6.39
C TYR A 972 15.54 32.84 6.97
N VAL A 973 16.81 32.48 6.76
CA VAL A 973 17.39 31.21 7.24
C VAL A 973 18.27 31.48 8.46
N GLN A 974 18.01 30.81 9.58
CA GLN A 974 18.86 30.85 10.77
C GLN A 974 20.13 30.02 10.54
N PHE A 975 21.26 30.48 11.08
CA PHE A 975 22.43 29.61 11.14
C PHE A 975 22.24 28.53 12.22
N PRO A 976 22.78 27.32 12.03
CA PRO A 976 22.69 26.22 13.00
C PRO A 976 22.94 26.60 14.47
N ARG A 977 23.88 27.52 14.76
CA ARG A 977 24.12 28.04 16.11
C ARG A 977 22.93 28.78 16.73
N GLU A 978 22.18 29.52 15.93
CA GLU A 978 21.01 30.31 16.33
C GLU A 978 19.80 29.40 16.49
N THR A 979 19.60 28.43 15.60
CA THR A 979 18.58 27.37 15.75
C THR A 979 18.79 26.60 17.06
N LEU A 980 20.05 26.27 17.41
CA LEU A 980 20.42 25.65 18.70
C LEU A 980 20.21 26.59 19.90
N GLU A 981 20.37 27.90 19.74
CA GLU A 981 20.13 28.88 20.81
C GLU A 981 18.64 29.08 21.08
N ARG A 982 17.84 29.32 20.03
CA ARG A 982 16.39 29.52 20.10
C ARG A 982 15.62 28.23 20.42
N LYS A 983 16.23 27.08 20.11
CA LYS A 983 15.65 25.72 20.21
C LYS A 983 14.48 25.46 19.27
N SER A 984 14.37 26.26 18.21
CA SER A 984 13.29 26.16 17.23
C SER A 984 13.69 26.76 15.89
N GLY A 985 13.10 26.21 14.84
CA GLY A 985 13.13 26.73 13.48
C GLY A 985 12.05 26.04 12.65
N ASP A 986 11.87 26.49 11.42
CA ASP A 986 10.99 25.85 10.45
C ASP A 986 11.76 24.80 9.60
N CYS A 987 11.31 24.49 8.38
CA CYS A 987 11.81 23.34 7.64
C CYS A 987 13.29 23.48 7.28
N ASP A 988 13.67 24.61 6.69
CA ASP A 988 15.01 24.88 6.20
C ASP A 988 15.98 25.27 7.33
N ASP A 989 15.54 25.91 8.41
CA ASP A 989 16.33 26.03 9.65
C ASP A 989 16.79 24.66 10.17
N LEU A 990 15.85 23.70 10.28
CA LEU A 990 16.11 22.38 10.84
C LEU A 990 16.92 21.49 9.87
N VAL A 991 16.72 21.65 8.56
CA VAL A 991 17.57 21.02 7.54
C VAL A 991 19.00 21.57 7.60
N ALA A 992 19.21 22.87 7.74
CA ALA A 992 20.54 23.48 7.83
C ALA A 992 21.27 22.98 9.09
N LEU A 993 20.59 22.97 10.23
CA LEU A 993 21.13 22.46 11.50
C LEU A 993 21.53 21.00 11.41
N TYR A 994 20.62 20.11 10.98
CA TYR A 994 20.92 18.68 10.97
C TYR A 994 21.95 18.33 9.89
N SER A 995 21.92 18.98 8.72
CA SER A 995 22.95 18.82 7.69
C SER A 995 24.33 19.26 8.21
N ALA A 996 24.43 20.42 8.86
CA ALA A 996 25.70 20.90 9.43
C ALA A 996 26.24 19.96 10.52
N ALA A 997 25.35 19.36 11.31
CA ALA A 997 25.72 18.37 12.32
C ALA A 997 26.31 17.09 11.70
N LEU A 998 25.68 16.53 10.65
CA LEU A 998 26.16 15.33 9.96
C LEU A 998 27.44 15.58 9.15
N GLU A 999 27.50 16.69 8.42
CA GLU A 999 28.69 17.11 7.67
C GLU A 999 29.90 17.36 8.60
N SER A 1000 29.67 17.82 9.84
CA SER A 1000 30.75 17.96 10.84
C SER A 1000 31.39 16.64 11.26
N MET A 1001 30.70 15.51 11.04
CA MET A 1001 31.21 14.15 11.22
C MET A 1001 31.81 13.55 9.93
N GLY A 1002 31.74 14.25 8.80
CA GLY A 1002 32.10 13.73 7.48
C GLY A 1002 31.07 12.75 6.90
N ILE A 1003 29.78 12.92 7.24
CA ILE A 1003 28.67 12.22 6.60
C ILE A 1003 28.05 13.17 5.58
N ASN A 1004 28.17 12.84 4.29
CA ASN A 1004 27.67 13.66 3.19
C ASN A 1004 26.13 13.76 3.25
N THR A 1005 25.60 14.95 2.99
CA THR A 1005 24.16 15.25 3.00
C THR A 1005 23.68 15.84 1.67
N ARG A 1006 22.38 15.65 1.39
CA ARG A 1006 21.64 16.26 0.28
C ARG A 1006 20.38 16.90 0.82
N VAL A 1007 20.06 18.07 0.29
CA VAL A 1007 18.81 18.77 0.59
C VAL A 1007 17.79 18.38 -0.48
N LEU A 1008 16.57 18.09 -0.04
CA LEU A 1008 15.46 17.59 -0.86
C LEU A 1008 14.32 18.60 -0.79
N GLU A 1009 14.16 19.36 -1.87
CA GLU A 1009 13.09 20.34 -2.06
C GLU A 1009 11.94 19.71 -2.84
N VAL A 1010 10.71 19.89 -2.34
CA VAL A 1010 9.45 19.58 -3.03
C VAL A 1010 8.50 20.76 -2.84
N PRO A 1011 7.42 20.90 -3.64
CA PRO A 1011 6.52 22.06 -3.54
C PRO A 1011 5.99 22.28 -2.11
N GLY A 1012 6.35 23.43 -1.54
CA GLY A 1012 5.97 23.87 -0.20
C GLY A 1012 6.70 23.19 0.97
N HIS A 1013 7.72 22.35 0.74
CA HIS A 1013 8.39 21.63 1.82
C HIS A 1013 9.85 21.27 1.52
N MET A 1014 10.71 21.31 2.54
CA MET A 1014 12.11 20.92 2.45
C MET A 1014 12.45 19.88 3.53
N PHE A 1015 13.19 18.85 3.12
CA PHE A 1015 13.75 17.82 3.99
C PHE A 1015 15.16 17.44 3.48
N MET A 1016 15.78 16.38 3.98
CA MET A 1016 17.15 16.01 3.57
C MET A 1016 17.38 14.50 3.52
N MET A 1017 18.47 14.06 2.90
CA MET A 1017 18.98 12.68 2.98
C MET A 1017 20.49 12.63 3.19
N PHE A 1018 21.00 11.59 3.84
CA PHE A 1018 22.45 11.40 4.07
C PHE A 1018 22.95 10.02 3.64
N ASP A 1019 24.23 9.91 3.30
CA ASP A 1019 24.85 8.64 2.88
C ASP A 1019 24.96 7.67 4.08
N SER A 1020 24.45 6.45 3.93
CA SER A 1020 24.54 5.40 4.96
C SER A 1020 25.90 4.67 4.97
N GLY A 1021 26.75 4.94 3.98
CA GLY A 1021 28.03 4.26 3.77
C GLY A 1021 27.87 2.84 3.22
N ILE A 1022 26.72 2.54 2.63
CA ILE A 1022 26.41 1.25 2.02
C ILE A 1022 26.29 1.46 0.51
N ALA A 1023 27.17 0.82 -0.26
CA ALA A 1023 27.02 0.77 -1.72
C ALA A 1023 25.73 0.03 -2.10
N ALA A 1024 25.01 0.53 -3.11
CA ALA A 1024 23.80 -0.07 -3.63
C ALA A 1024 24.10 -1.40 -4.35
N ASP A 1025 23.25 -2.41 -4.13
CA ASP A 1025 23.31 -3.66 -4.87
C ASP A 1025 22.69 -3.50 -6.27
N GLN A 1026 23.22 -4.20 -7.28
CA GLN A 1026 22.76 -4.13 -8.69
C GLN A 1026 21.29 -4.56 -8.90
N ASP A 1027 20.66 -5.17 -7.91
CA ASP A 1027 19.26 -5.63 -7.96
C ASP A 1027 18.25 -4.61 -7.41
N GLY A 1028 18.68 -3.37 -7.15
CA GLY A 1028 17.78 -2.25 -6.86
C GLY A 1028 17.18 -2.26 -5.44
N TYR A 1029 17.83 -2.93 -4.48
CA TYR A 1029 17.30 -3.10 -3.13
C TYR A 1029 17.28 -1.81 -2.30
N THR A 1030 16.10 -1.50 -1.78
CA THR A 1030 15.81 -0.28 -0.99
C THR A 1030 15.22 -0.58 0.39
N MET A 1031 15.10 -1.85 0.78
CA MET A 1031 14.43 -2.32 2.01
C MET A 1031 13.02 -1.72 2.15
N ASP A 1032 12.08 -2.19 1.32
CA ASP A 1032 10.69 -1.73 1.27
C ASP A 1032 10.56 -0.19 1.16
N ASN A 1033 11.44 0.40 0.34
CA ASN A 1033 11.57 1.84 0.09
C ASN A 1033 11.99 2.69 1.30
N MET A 1034 12.61 2.11 2.33
CA MET A 1034 13.26 2.89 3.41
C MET A 1034 14.53 3.61 2.93
N TYR A 1035 15.40 2.92 2.18
CA TYR A 1035 16.60 3.51 1.59
C TYR A 1035 16.31 4.06 0.19
N VAL A 1036 17.12 5.02 -0.23
CA VAL A 1036 17.12 5.61 -1.58
C VAL A 1036 18.42 5.21 -2.29
N ILE A 1037 18.34 4.74 -3.53
CA ILE A 1037 19.54 4.54 -4.37
C ILE A 1037 19.88 5.87 -5.05
N TYR A 1038 21.05 6.41 -4.75
CA TYR A 1038 21.56 7.64 -5.35
C TYR A 1038 23.08 7.60 -5.43
N GLN A 1039 23.64 7.89 -6.62
CA GLN A 1039 25.10 7.80 -6.91
C GLN A 1039 25.74 6.48 -6.43
N ASP A 1040 25.13 5.35 -6.83
CA ASP A 1040 25.54 3.97 -6.47
C ASP A 1040 25.63 3.65 -4.97
N HIS A 1041 25.08 4.51 -4.11
CA HIS A 1041 25.03 4.36 -2.65
C HIS A 1041 23.57 4.32 -2.16
N LEU A 1042 23.35 3.76 -0.97
CA LEU A 1042 22.09 3.80 -0.25
C LEU A 1042 22.07 5.01 0.70
N TRP A 1043 21.13 5.91 0.44
CA TRP A 1043 20.90 7.13 1.21
C TRP A 1043 19.69 6.97 2.13
N ILE A 1044 19.73 7.68 3.26
CA ILE A 1044 18.69 7.69 4.29
C ILE A 1044 17.99 9.06 4.23
N PRO A 1045 16.77 9.15 3.66
CA PRO A 1045 15.95 10.36 3.71
C PRO A 1045 15.34 10.55 5.10
N VAL A 1046 15.32 11.79 5.58
CA VAL A 1046 14.91 12.17 6.94
C VAL A 1046 14.02 13.40 6.90
N GLU A 1047 12.84 13.29 7.49
CA GLU A 1047 11.93 14.39 7.75
C GLU A 1047 12.36 15.15 9.02
N THR A 1048 13.10 16.25 8.85
CA THR A 1048 13.65 17.05 9.96
C THR A 1048 12.58 17.79 10.76
N THR A 1049 11.40 18.04 10.20
CA THR A 1049 10.25 18.60 10.95
C THR A 1049 9.74 17.67 12.05
N LEU A 1050 10.12 16.39 12.04
CA LEU A 1050 9.85 15.42 13.10
C LEU A 1050 10.92 15.39 14.21
N LEU A 1051 11.85 16.35 14.25
CA LEU A 1051 12.76 16.52 15.39
C LEU A 1051 11.96 16.61 16.72
N GLY A 1052 12.37 15.80 17.70
CA GLY A 1052 11.61 15.56 18.93
C GLY A 1052 10.81 14.25 18.93
N SER A 1053 10.61 13.63 17.77
CA SER A 1053 10.23 12.21 17.61
C SER A 1053 11.47 11.32 17.46
N ALA A 1054 11.27 10.00 17.55
CA ALA A 1054 12.31 9.00 17.32
C ALA A 1054 12.78 9.01 15.85
N PHE A 1055 14.09 8.90 15.62
CA PHE A 1055 14.70 8.97 14.28
C PHE A 1055 14.09 8.00 13.26
N VAL A 1056 13.75 6.75 13.63
CA VAL A 1056 13.14 5.80 12.68
C VAL A 1056 11.84 6.34 12.05
N LYS A 1057 11.03 7.11 12.80
CA LYS A 1057 9.81 7.74 12.25
C LYS A 1057 10.11 8.87 11.28
N ALA A 1058 11.16 9.65 11.57
CA ALA A 1058 11.64 10.70 10.67
C ALA A 1058 12.18 10.10 9.36
N TRP A 1059 12.84 8.94 9.45
CA TRP A 1059 13.29 8.16 8.31
C TRP A 1059 12.12 7.61 7.48
N GLU A 1060 11.18 6.87 8.09
CA GLU A 1060 9.97 6.36 7.42
C GLU A 1060 9.20 7.47 6.68
N LYS A 1061 9.03 8.63 7.33
CA LYS A 1061 8.34 9.78 6.76
C LYS A 1061 9.13 10.43 5.62
N GLY A 1062 10.44 10.64 5.79
CA GLY A 1062 11.31 11.17 4.74
C GLY A 1062 11.34 10.27 3.50
N ALA A 1063 11.39 8.95 3.71
CA ALA A 1063 11.31 7.95 2.67
C ALA A 1063 9.98 7.99 1.91
N ALA A 1064 8.85 8.01 2.63
CA ALA A 1064 7.53 8.16 2.01
C ALA A 1064 7.39 9.47 1.21
N THR A 1065 7.97 10.58 1.70
CA THR A 1065 8.00 11.85 0.97
C THR A 1065 8.88 11.76 -0.28
N TYR A 1066 10.08 11.19 -0.20
CA TYR A 1066 10.96 10.98 -1.35
C TYR A 1066 10.27 10.15 -2.44
N TYR A 1067 9.74 8.97 -2.10
CA TYR A 1067 9.10 8.09 -3.09
C TYR A 1067 7.79 8.65 -3.66
N LYS A 1068 7.13 9.60 -2.99
CA LYS A 1068 5.99 10.36 -3.51
C LYS A 1068 6.37 11.37 -4.60
N TRP A 1069 7.60 11.91 -4.55
CA TRP A 1069 8.04 13.05 -5.35
C TRP A 1069 9.22 12.78 -6.30
N LYS A 1070 9.91 11.63 -6.18
CA LYS A 1070 11.11 11.30 -6.98
C LYS A 1070 10.93 11.31 -8.50
N ASP A 1071 9.70 11.11 -8.98
CA ASP A 1071 9.34 11.12 -10.41
C ASP A 1071 8.49 12.37 -10.76
N LYS A 1072 8.62 13.45 -9.97
CA LYS A 1072 7.87 14.71 -10.04
C LYS A 1072 8.83 15.89 -9.81
N ASP A 1073 8.29 17.06 -9.43
CA ASP A 1073 9.03 18.30 -9.14
C ASP A 1073 9.85 18.24 -7.83
N MET A 1074 10.76 17.28 -7.71
CA MET A 1074 11.72 17.21 -6.60
C MET A 1074 13.09 17.72 -7.05
N THR A 1075 13.64 18.70 -6.32
CA THR A 1075 15.00 19.19 -6.53
C THR A 1075 15.94 18.59 -5.49
N VAL A 1076 17.10 18.11 -5.92
CA VAL A 1076 18.14 17.55 -5.05
C VAL A 1076 19.37 18.45 -5.09
N LEU A 1077 19.67 19.11 -3.98
CA LEU A 1077 20.85 19.97 -3.82
C LEU A 1077 21.97 19.17 -3.14
N ASP A 1078 23.17 19.28 -3.70
CA ASP A 1078 24.40 18.62 -3.23
C ASP A 1078 25.22 19.58 -2.38
N VAL A 1079 25.04 19.54 -1.06
CA VAL A 1079 25.68 20.48 -0.12
C VAL A 1079 27.19 20.59 -0.36
N HIS A 1080 27.86 19.47 -0.66
CA HIS A 1080 29.30 19.45 -0.88
C HIS A 1080 29.71 20.09 -2.21
N THR A 1081 28.97 19.84 -3.30
CA THR A 1081 29.22 20.48 -4.60
C THR A 1081 28.83 21.95 -4.59
N SER A 1082 27.69 22.30 -3.98
CA SER A 1082 27.23 23.70 -3.83
C SER A 1082 28.29 24.54 -3.08
N TRP A 1083 29.01 23.98 -2.10
CA TRP A 1083 30.12 24.66 -1.40
C TRP A 1083 31.34 25.03 -2.28
N GLU A 1084 31.51 24.44 -3.46
CA GLU A 1084 32.56 24.87 -4.40
C GLU A 1084 32.34 26.33 -4.86
N THR A 1085 31.08 26.74 -4.97
CA THR A 1085 30.66 28.11 -5.27
C THR A 1085 30.27 28.87 -3.99
N TYR A 1086 29.34 28.34 -3.21
CA TYR A 1086 28.77 28.96 -2.02
C TYR A 1086 29.39 28.41 -0.74
N LYS A 1087 30.69 28.70 -0.54
CA LYS A 1087 31.44 28.28 0.65
C LYS A 1087 30.73 28.68 1.96
N PRO A 1088 30.73 27.83 3.00
CA PRO A 1088 30.10 28.13 4.29
C PRO A 1088 30.46 29.52 4.84
N ALA A 1089 29.48 30.18 5.47
CA ALA A 1089 29.71 31.45 6.14
C ALA A 1089 30.79 31.31 7.23
N SER A 1090 31.75 32.22 7.24
CA SER A 1090 32.82 32.25 8.25
C SER A 1090 32.39 33.09 9.44
N LEU A 1091 31.40 32.57 10.19
CA LEU A 1091 30.79 33.27 11.33
C LEU A 1091 31.84 33.60 12.42
N PRO A 1092 31.72 34.75 13.12
CA PRO A 1092 32.60 35.10 14.23
C PRO A 1092 32.60 34.06 15.36
N ASP A 1093 33.68 34.04 16.16
CA ASP A 1093 33.80 33.16 17.34
C ASP A 1093 32.61 33.35 18.31
N SER A 1094 32.11 32.23 18.85
CA SER A 1094 30.97 32.21 19.77
C SER A 1094 31.36 31.60 21.11
N ASN A 1095 30.94 32.27 22.19
CA ASN A 1095 31.06 31.79 23.57
C ASN A 1095 29.82 31.00 24.05
N GLN A 1096 28.90 30.64 23.15
CA GLN A 1096 27.68 29.91 23.43
C GLN A 1096 27.99 28.56 24.11
N LYS A 1097 27.48 28.38 25.33
CA LYS A 1097 27.62 27.13 26.07
C LYS A 1097 26.48 26.18 25.71
N GLN A 1098 26.85 25.07 25.07
CA GLN A 1098 25.95 23.93 24.84
C GLN A 1098 25.62 23.24 26.17
N GLY A 1099 24.40 22.73 26.29
CA GLY A 1099 24.02 21.87 27.42
C GLY A 1099 24.65 20.48 27.28
N ASP A 1100 25.09 19.88 28.38
CA ASP A 1100 25.54 18.49 28.36
C ASP A 1100 24.31 17.57 28.38
N ILE A 1101 24.21 16.66 27.41
CA ILE A 1101 23.09 15.72 27.27
C ILE A 1101 23.68 14.34 27.41
N SER A 1102 23.24 13.61 28.43
CA SER A 1102 23.71 12.24 28.62
C SER A 1102 23.04 11.27 27.64
N ARG A 1103 23.78 10.26 27.21
CA ARG A 1103 23.24 9.08 26.52
C ARG A 1103 22.02 8.48 27.23
N THR A 1104 22.03 8.47 28.57
CA THR A 1104 20.91 8.00 29.40
C THR A 1104 19.63 8.78 29.16
N GLU A 1105 19.70 10.10 28.91
CA GLU A 1105 18.52 10.92 28.61
C GLU A 1105 17.99 10.67 27.20
N ILE A 1106 18.88 10.42 26.24
CA ILE A 1106 18.55 10.00 24.86
C ILE A 1106 17.83 8.64 24.89
N GLU A 1107 18.44 7.62 25.49
CA GLU A 1107 17.86 6.28 25.60
C GLU A 1107 16.57 6.25 26.43
N LYS A 1108 16.40 7.17 27.40
CA LYS A 1108 15.16 7.33 28.16
C LYS A 1108 14.04 7.97 27.35
N LYS A 1109 14.32 8.94 26.47
CA LYS A 1109 13.32 9.58 25.62
C LYS A 1109 12.96 8.72 24.40
N PHE A 1110 13.94 8.01 23.84
CA PHE A 1110 13.82 7.20 22.63
C PHE A 1110 14.31 5.75 22.86
N PRO A 1111 13.60 4.97 23.70
CA PRO A 1111 14.05 3.64 24.09
C PRO A 1111 14.08 2.67 22.91
N GLY A 1112 15.27 2.18 22.58
CA GLY A 1112 15.50 1.16 21.55
C GLY A 1112 15.57 1.66 20.10
N ASP A 1113 15.48 2.97 19.85
CA ASP A 1113 15.51 3.49 18.47
C ASP A 1113 16.88 3.24 17.80
N HIS A 1114 17.97 3.58 18.50
CA HIS A 1114 19.34 3.30 18.07
C HIS A 1114 19.63 1.80 17.81
N MET A 1115 18.94 0.89 18.51
CA MET A 1115 19.03 -0.56 18.26
C MET A 1115 18.24 -0.99 17.04
N SER A 1116 17.09 -0.35 16.79
CA SER A 1116 16.28 -0.55 15.60
C SER A 1116 17.04 -0.12 14.33
N VAL A 1117 17.67 1.06 14.37
CA VAL A 1117 18.55 1.56 13.29
C VAL A 1117 19.74 0.63 13.07
N LEU A 1118 20.42 0.19 14.13
CA LEU A 1118 21.53 -0.77 14.04
C LEU A 1118 21.10 -2.10 13.41
N LYS A 1119 19.91 -2.60 13.76
CA LYS A 1119 19.33 -3.82 13.19
C LYS A 1119 19.02 -3.68 11.70
N ILE A 1120 18.38 -2.58 11.30
CA ILE A 1120 18.08 -2.24 9.90
C ILE A 1120 19.38 -2.17 9.08
N SER A 1121 20.36 -1.37 9.54
CA SER A 1121 21.68 -1.25 8.91
C SER A 1121 22.40 -2.60 8.78
N SER A 1122 22.32 -3.44 9.82
CA SER A 1122 22.96 -4.77 9.82
C SER A 1122 22.29 -5.75 8.87
N GLN A 1123 20.96 -5.73 8.75
CA GLN A 1123 20.22 -6.52 7.76
C GLN A 1123 20.59 -6.12 6.33
N THR A 1124 20.63 -4.82 6.02
CA THR A 1124 21.09 -4.32 4.71
C THR A 1124 22.54 -4.73 4.43
N LYS A 1125 23.47 -4.53 5.39
CA LYS A 1125 24.90 -4.85 5.22
C LYS A 1125 25.21 -6.35 5.08
N THR A 1126 24.40 -7.22 5.67
CA THR A 1126 24.57 -8.69 5.57
C THR A 1126 24.05 -9.27 4.25
N ARG A 1127 23.08 -8.62 3.61
CA ARG A 1127 22.39 -9.07 2.39
C ARG A 1127 23.34 -9.58 1.28
N ARG A 1128 24.33 -8.77 0.88
CA ARG A 1128 25.29 -9.12 -0.17
C ARG A 1128 26.15 -10.35 0.16
N TYR A 1129 26.49 -10.53 1.44
CA TYR A 1129 27.25 -11.70 1.90
C TYR A 1129 26.37 -12.94 2.01
N LEU A 1130 25.09 -12.81 2.38
CA LEU A 1130 24.12 -13.91 2.29
C LEU A 1130 23.94 -14.37 0.82
N ALA A 1131 23.90 -13.45 -0.14
CA ALA A 1131 23.89 -13.77 -1.56
C ALA A 1131 25.18 -14.48 -2.02
N ALA A 1132 26.35 -13.98 -1.59
CA ALA A 1132 27.64 -14.61 -1.85
C ALA A 1132 27.71 -16.05 -1.29
N ILE A 1133 27.31 -16.25 -0.03
CA ILE A 1133 27.25 -17.56 0.64
C ILE A 1133 26.25 -18.51 -0.05
N LYS A 1134 25.11 -18.00 -0.52
CA LYS A 1134 24.15 -18.80 -1.29
C LYS A 1134 24.74 -19.28 -2.63
N LYS A 1135 25.60 -18.47 -3.26
CA LYS A 1135 26.30 -18.80 -4.51
C LYS A 1135 27.53 -19.71 -4.27
N ASN A 1136 28.25 -19.49 -3.18
CA ASN A 1136 29.41 -20.28 -2.75
C ASN A 1136 29.35 -20.52 -1.22
N PRO A 1137 28.79 -21.66 -0.77
CA PRO A 1137 28.68 -21.99 0.65
C PRO A 1137 30.02 -22.17 1.38
N SER A 1138 31.16 -22.19 0.66
CA SER A 1138 32.51 -22.28 1.22
C SER A 1138 33.28 -20.95 1.17
N ASP A 1139 32.60 -19.83 0.89
CA ASP A 1139 33.22 -18.50 0.86
C ASP A 1139 33.61 -18.05 2.28
N VAL A 1140 34.89 -18.19 2.61
CA VAL A 1140 35.44 -17.92 3.95
C VAL A 1140 35.33 -16.44 4.30
N ASP A 1141 35.60 -15.55 3.34
CA ASP A 1141 35.55 -14.10 3.56
C ASP A 1141 34.11 -13.62 3.78
N ALA A 1142 33.15 -14.10 3.00
CA ALA A 1142 31.74 -13.78 3.20
C ALA A 1142 31.23 -14.25 4.57
N HIS A 1143 31.62 -15.46 5.02
CA HIS A 1143 31.28 -15.94 6.37
C HIS A 1143 31.96 -15.10 7.46
N LEU A 1144 33.22 -14.68 7.27
CA LEU A 1144 33.94 -13.84 8.22
C LEU A 1144 33.30 -12.45 8.35
N GLN A 1145 32.93 -11.83 7.23
CA GLN A 1145 32.24 -10.54 7.23
C GLN A 1145 30.83 -10.61 7.84
N MET A 1146 30.06 -11.68 7.55
CA MET A 1146 28.78 -11.96 8.22
C MET A 1146 28.93 -12.00 9.75
N GLY A 1147 29.91 -12.78 10.24
CA GLY A 1147 30.18 -12.87 11.68
C GLY A 1147 30.58 -11.52 12.29
N ILE A 1148 31.41 -10.73 11.60
CA ILE A 1148 31.82 -9.39 12.08
C ILE A 1148 30.64 -8.42 12.16
N ILE A 1149 29.74 -8.42 11.17
CA ILE A 1149 28.58 -7.51 11.15
C ILE A 1149 27.59 -7.89 12.26
N LEU A 1150 27.23 -9.17 12.37
CA LEU A 1150 26.33 -9.66 13.41
C LEU A 1150 26.91 -9.47 14.82
N ALA A 1151 28.22 -9.64 15.01
CA ALA A 1151 28.88 -9.39 16.29
C ALA A 1151 28.77 -7.91 16.72
N LYS A 1152 28.87 -6.98 15.76
CA LYS A 1152 28.68 -5.53 15.99
C LYS A 1152 27.21 -5.15 16.20
N ALA A 1153 26.28 -5.85 15.55
CA ALA A 1153 24.84 -5.66 15.71
C ALA A 1153 24.33 -6.07 17.11
N GLY A 1154 25.08 -6.92 17.82
CA GLY A 1154 24.69 -7.51 19.11
C GLY A 1154 24.20 -8.95 19.01
N ASP A 1155 24.03 -9.49 17.81
CA ASP A 1155 23.59 -10.87 17.51
C ASP A 1155 24.75 -11.88 17.71
N ARG A 1156 25.30 -11.91 18.92
CA ARG A 1156 26.52 -12.65 19.31
C ARG A 1156 26.43 -14.14 19.01
N ASP A 1157 25.28 -14.76 19.26
CA ASP A 1157 25.10 -16.21 19.07
C ASP A 1157 25.04 -16.60 17.59
N GLU A 1158 24.48 -15.73 16.73
CA GLU A 1158 24.49 -15.95 15.28
C GLU A 1158 25.90 -15.68 14.71
N ALA A 1159 26.55 -14.60 15.16
CA ALA A 1159 27.93 -14.30 14.81
C ALA A 1159 28.91 -15.45 15.13
N MET A 1160 28.76 -16.08 16.29
CA MET A 1160 29.54 -17.27 16.66
C MET A 1160 29.38 -18.41 15.67
N LYS A 1161 28.17 -18.70 15.17
CA LYS A 1161 27.94 -19.75 14.15
C LYS A 1161 28.71 -19.44 12.86
N TYR A 1162 28.78 -18.18 12.45
CA TYR A 1162 29.56 -17.78 11.28
C TYR A 1162 31.08 -17.91 11.52
N PHE A 1163 31.60 -17.56 12.70
CA PHE A 1163 33.02 -17.78 13.03
C PHE A 1163 33.38 -19.27 13.19
N ASP A 1164 32.48 -20.10 13.71
CA ASP A 1164 32.67 -21.56 13.76
C ASP A 1164 32.68 -22.17 12.34
N LYS A 1165 31.83 -21.68 11.42
CA LYS A 1165 31.92 -22.05 9.99
C LYS A 1165 33.24 -21.62 9.35
N VAL A 1166 33.72 -20.40 9.60
CA VAL A 1166 35.04 -19.94 9.12
C VAL A 1166 36.13 -20.88 9.60
N LEU A 1167 36.13 -21.28 10.88
CA LEU A 1167 37.16 -22.17 11.44
C LEU A 1167 37.01 -23.65 11.04
N ALA A 1168 35.84 -24.06 10.57
CA ALA A 1168 35.65 -25.37 9.95
C ALA A 1168 36.20 -25.42 8.50
N LEU A 1169 36.16 -24.29 7.79
CA LEU A 1169 36.69 -24.14 6.42
C LEU A 1169 38.19 -23.79 6.40
N ASP A 1170 38.62 -22.88 7.27
CA ASP A 1170 40.00 -22.46 7.50
C ASP A 1170 40.34 -22.50 9.01
N PRO A 1171 40.83 -23.65 9.52
CA PRO A 1171 41.22 -23.79 10.91
C PRO A 1171 42.40 -22.89 11.36
N LYS A 1172 43.06 -22.18 10.43
CA LYS A 1172 44.19 -21.27 10.70
C LYS A 1172 43.78 -19.80 10.58
N ASN A 1173 42.49 -19.49 10.56
CA ASN A 1173 42.00 -18.13 10.43
C ASN A 1173 42.18 -17.31 11.73
N ALA A 1174 43.27 -16.54 11.82
CA ALA A 1174 43.58 -15.69 12.97
C ALA A 1174 42.47 -14.65 13.26
N ALA A 1175 41.82 -14.11 12.22
CA ALA A 1175 40.77 -13.10 12.36
C ALA A 1175 39.50 -13.67 13.00
N ALA A 1176 39.06 -14.87 12.62
CA ALA A 1176 37.94 -15.54 13.27
C ALA A 1176 38.24 -15.89 14.74
N MET A 1177 39.45 -16.38 15.05
CA MET A 1177 39.85 -16.64 16.44
C MET A 1177 39.87 -15.36 17.29
N ASN A 1178 40.40 -14.25 16.77
CA ASN A 1178 40.38 -12.96 17.46
C ASN A 1178 38.95 -12.44 17.67
N ASN A 1179 38.06 -12.57 16.68
CA ASN A 1179 36.66 -12.14 16.83
C ASN A 1179 35.83 -13.02 17.77
N ARG A 1180 36.10 -14.34 17.84
CA ARG A 1180 35.55 -15.20 18.91
C ARG A 1180 36.04 -14.75 20.29
N GLY A 1181 37.32 -14.40 20.41
CA GLY A 1181 37.87 -13.80 21.62
C GLY A 1181 37.11 -12.55 22.06
N ASN A 1182 36.79 -11.66 21.10
CA ASN A 1182 35.98 -10.46 21.36
C ASN A 1182 34.58 -10.82 21.90
N ILE A 1183 33.88 -11.80 21.31
CA ILE A 1183 32.56 -12.24 21.81
C ILE A 1183 32.69 -12.83 23.22
N PHE A 1184 33.69 -13.68 23.48
CA PHE A 1184 33.91 -14.25 24.81
C PHE A 1184 34.25 -13.19 25.86
N MET A 1185 35.01 -12.15 25.52
CA MET A 1185 35.25 -11.01 26.43
C MET A 1185 33.95 -10.30 26.80
N ILE A 1186 33.05 -10.09 25.84
CA ILE A 1186 31.75 -9.41 26.05
C ILE A 1186 30.76 -10.32 26.82
N GLN A 1187 31.00 -11.63 26.87
CA GLN A 1187 30.24 -12.61 27.66
C GLN A 1187 30.89 -12.92 29.03
N ASP A 1188 31.90 -12.15 29.45
CA ASP A 1188 32.73 -12.37 30.67
C ASP A 1188 33.41 -13.76 30.75
N LYS A 1189 33.51 -14.46 29.62
CA LYS A 1189 34.19 -15.76 29.45
C LYS A 1189 35.69 -15.55 29.25
N HIS A 1190 36.35 -14.99 30.26
CA HIS A 1190 37.73 -14.52 30.15
C HIS A 1190 38.73 -15.66 29.84
N GLN A 1191 38.50 -16.90 30.29
CA GLN A 1191 39.39 -18.04 29.99
C GLN A 1191 39.28 -18.49 28.53
N GLU A 1192 38.06 -18.53 27.98
CA GLU A 1192 37.78 -18.83 26.57
C GLU A 1192 38.33 -17.72 25.67
N ALA A 1193 38.18 -16.46 26.08
CA ALA A 1193 38.78 -15.32 25.40
C ALA A 1193 40.31 -15.41 25.35
N GLN A 1194 40.97 -15.71 26.48
CA GLN A 1194 42.42 -15.92 26.53
C GLN A 1194 42.87 -17.03 25.60
N LYS A 1195 42.17 -18.18 25.56
CA LYS A 1195 42.47 -19.29 24.63
C LYS A 1195 42.34 -18.85 23.18
N ALA A 1196 41.25 -18.16 22.83
CA ALA A 1196 40.98 -17.72 21.46
C ALA A 1196 41.98 -16.65 20.97
N TYR A 1197 42.30 -15.65 21.80
CA TYR A 1197 43.31 -14.64 21.46
C TYR A 1197 44.72 -15.24 21.44
N LEU A 1198 45.07 -16.17 22.33
CA LEU A 1198 46.37 -16.82 22.32
C LEU A 1198 46.57 -17.60 21.01
N ALA A 1199 45.57 -18.37 20.58
CA ALA A 1199 45.59 -19.05 19.29
C ALA A 1199 45.70 -18.06 18.12
N ALA A 1200 44.97 -16.93 18.17
CA ALA A 1200 45.11 -15.86 17.19
C ALA A 1200 46.53 -15.25 17.15
N THR A 1201 47.18 -15.02 18.30
CA THR A 1201 48.58 -14.53 18.35
C THR A 1201 49.60 -15.55 17.84
N GLN A 1202 49.32 -16.86 17.93
CA GLN A 1202 50.19 -17.88 17.35
C GLN A 1202 50.09 -17.92 15.82
N LEU A 1203 48.92 -17.62 15.27
CA LEU A 1203 48.66 -17.56 13.83
C LEU A 1203 49.10 -16.21 13.20
N ALA A 1204 48.93 -15.11 13.93
CA ALA A 1204 49.29 -13.75 13.51
C ALA A 1204 50.27 -13.08 14.52
N PRO A 1205 51.49 -13.60 14.71
CA PRO A 1205 52.41 -13.14 15.77
C PRO A 1205 52.94 -11.72 15.60
N LYS A 1206 52.72 -11.10 14.44
CA LYS A 1206 53.09 -9.70 14.14
C LYS A 1206 51.95 -8.70 14.32
N ASP A 1207 50.70 -9.15 14.54
CA ASP A 1207 49.56 -8.24 14.71
C ASP A 1207 49.49 -7.72 16.15
N ALA A 1208 49.98 -6.49 16.35
CA ALA A 1208 50.01 -5.83 17.66
C ALA A 1208 48.61 -5.71 18.30
N LYS A 1209 47.53 -5.60 17.51
CA LYS A 1209 46.15 -5.41 18.02
C LYS A 1209 45.61 -6.70 18.65
N VAL A 1210 45.97 -7.86 18.11
CA VAL A 1210 45.64 -9.16 18.71
C VAL A 1210 46.40 -9.36 20.03
N TRP A 1211 47.66 -8.91 20.12
CA TRP A 1211 48.41 -8.92 21.38
C TRP A 1211 47.83 -7.99 22.45
N VAL A 1212 47.31 -6.81 22.07
CA VAL A 1212 46.56 -5.92 22.99
C VAL A 1212 45.29 -6.62 23.51
N ASN A 1213 44.53 -7.27 22.63
CA ASN A 1213 43.33 -8.00 23.02
C ASN A 1213 43.65 -9.15 24.01
N LEU A 1214 44.73 -9.89 23.75
CA LEU A 1214 45.24 -10.91 24.68
C LEU A 1214 45.66 -10.30 26.04
N ALA A 1215 46.31 -9.13 26.04
CA ALA A 1215 46.67 -8.43 27.27
C ALA A 1215 45.43 -8.02 28.10
N ARG A 1216 44.38 -7.51 27.44
CA ARG A 1216 43.10 -7.18 28.07
C ARG A 1216 42.41 -8.43 28.66
N ALA A 1217 42.44 -9.55 27.94
CA ALA A 1217 41.86 -10.82 28.40
C ALA A 1217 42.60 -11.42 29.60
N TYR A 1218 43.94 -11.32 29.64
CA TYR A 1218 44.72 -11.69 30.82
C TYR A 1218 44.43 -10.77 32.01
N LYS A 1219 44.32 -9.44 31.80
CA LYS A 1219 43.97 -8.49 32.86
C LYS A 1219 42.59 -8.78 33.44
N ALA A 1220 41.57 -9.00 32.61
CA ALA A 1220 40.21 -9.34 33.05
C ALA A 1220 40.16 -10.68 33.82
N GLY A 1221 41.01 -11.65 33.44
CA GLY A 1221 41.23 -12.89 34.19
C GLY A 1221 42.19 -12.78 35.39
N ASN A 1222 42.51 -11.57 35.87
CA ASN A 1222 43.46 -11.27 36.96
C ASN A 1222 44.92 -11.78 36.78
N ASP A 1223 45.33 -12.21 35.59
CA ASP A 1223 46.73 -12.56 35.28
C ASP A 1223 47.52 -11.33 34.81
N VAL A 1224 47.73 -10.38 35.75
CA VAL A 1224 48.43 -9.11 35.50
C VAL A 1224 49.83 -9.32 34.93
N LYS A 1225 50.53 -10.41 35.33
CA LYS A 1225 51.87 -10.74 34.85
C LYS A 1225 51.88 -11.10 33.36
N LYS A 1226 50.96 -11.95 32.90
CA LYS A 1226 50.81 -12.25 31.46
C LYS A 1226 50.23 -11.07 30.68
N ALA A 1227 49.33 -10.28 31.28
CA ALA A 1227 48.79 -9.07 30.68
C ALA A 1227 49.91 -8.07 30.33
N LYS A 1228 50.81 -7.78 31.28
CA LYS A 1228 51.98 -6.91 31.08
C LYS A 1228 52.90 -7.46 29.97
N ALA A 1229 53.19 -8.76 29.98
CA ALA A 1229 54.04 -9.39 28.97
C ALA A 1229 53.44 -9.30 27.55
N ALA A 1230 52.14 -9.55 27.40
CA ALA A 1230 51.44 -9.43 26.11
C ALA A 1230 51.36 -7.97 25.64
N PHE A 1231 51.17 -7.01 26.54
CA PHE A 1231 51.13 -5.58 26.21
C PHE A 1231 52.51 -5.03 25.79
N VAL A 1232 53.58 -5.40 26.50
CA VAL A 1232 54.96 -5.09 26.09
C VAL A 1232 55.28 -5.73 24.73
N LYS A 1233 54.77 -6.95 24.47
CA LYS A 1233 54.91 -7.57 23.15
C LYS A 1233 54.21 -6.77 22.06
N ALA A 1234 53.01 -6.27 22.31
CA ALA A 1234 52.30 -5.38 21.39
C ALA A 1234 53.09 -4.08 21.10
N GLN A 1235 53.58 -3.39 22.14
CA GLN A 1235 54.42 -2.19 21.98
C GLN A 1235 55.71 -2.46 21.17
N SER A 1236 56.31 -3.65 21.32
CA SER A 1236 57.50 -4.03 20.55
C SER A 1236 57.24 -4.30 19.05
N LEU A 1237 55.97 -4.52 18.68
CA LEU A 1237 55.53 -4.74 17.30
C LEU A 1237 55.05 -3.44 16.65
N ASP A 1238 54.39 -2.58 17.43
CA ASP A 1238 53.93 -1.26 17.03
C ASP A 1238 54.10 -0.26 18.19
N PRO A 1239 55.06 0.67 18.12
CA PRO A 1239 55.27 1.69 19.15
C PRO A 1239 54.06 2.60 19.40
N ALA A 1240 53.15 2.77 18.43
CA ALA A 1240 51.96 3.62 18.59
C ALA A 1240 50.96 3.06 19.62
N VAL A 1241 50.96 1.72 19.85
CA VAL A 1241 50.15 1.04 20.88
C VAL A 1241 50.30 1.68 22.27
N LYS A 1242 51.48 2.23 22.56
CA LYS A 1242 51.74 2.95 23.81
C LYS A 1242 50.81 4.15 23.98
N GLU A 1243 50.77 5.04 22.99
CA GLU A 1243 49.95 6.25 23.05
C GLU A 1243 48.46 5.92 22.86
N GLU A 1244 48.13 4.99 21.96
CA GLU A 1244 46.74 4.56 21.72
C GLU A 1244 46.09 3.89 22.95
N HIS A 1245 46.87 3.22 23.80
CA HIS A 1245 46.36 2.46 24.95
C HIS A 1245 47.02 2.85 26.28
N ARG A 1246 47.37 4.14 26.41
CA ARG A 1246 48.03 4.73 27.58
C ARG A 1246 47.37 4.43 28.94
N ALA A 1247 46.04 4.28 29.00
CA ALA A 1247 45.35 3.86 30.22
C ALA A 1247 45.75 2.42 30.63
N LEU A 1248 45.70 1.48 29.69
CA LEU A 1248 46.11 0.09 29.91
C LEU A 1248 47.61 -0.02 30.18
N GLU A 1249 48.43 0.84 29.57
CA GLU A 1249 49.86 0.96 29.91
C GLU A 1249 50.03 1.34 31.38
N LEU A 1250 49.44 2.45 31.84
CA LEU A 1250 49.56 2.95 33.20
C LEU A 1250 49.10 1.91 34.24
N GLU A 1251 47.98 1.23 33.97
CA GLU A 1251 47.47 0.16 34.84
C GLU A 1251 48.43 -1.04 34.93
N LEU A 1252 49.03 -1.47 33.82
CA LEU A 1252 49.94 -2.63 33.80
C LEU A 1252 51.39 -2.27 34.20
N LEU A 1253 51.77 -0.99 34.14
CA LEU A 1253 53.05 -0.51 34.65
C LEU A 1253 53.03 -0.29 36.16
N ASN A 1254 51.95 0.26 36.72
CA ASN A 1254 51.81 0.57 38.15
C ASN A 1254 51.40 -0.63 39.03
N ALA A 1255 51.02 -1.77 38.45
CA ALA A 1255 50.56 -2.95 39.20
C ALA A 1255 51.71 -3.88 39.67
N ILE A 1256 52.80 -3.32 40.19
CA ILE A 1256 53.91 -4.01 40.89
C ILE A 1256 54.27 -3.21 42.13
#